data_AF-A0A8X8YA70-F1
#
_entry.id   AF-A0A8X8YA70-F1
#
_cell.length_a   1.000
_cell.length_b   1.000
_cell.length_c   1.000
_cell.angle_alpha   90.00
_cell.angle_beta   90.00
_cell.angle_gamma   90.00
#
_symmetry.space_group_name_H-M   'P 1'
#
loop_
_entity.id
_entity.type
_entity.pdbx_description
1 polymer ?
#
loop_
_entity_poly.entity_id
_entity_poly.type
_entity_poly.pdbx_seq_one_letter_code
_entity_poly.pdbx_strand_id
1 'polypeptide(L)'
;MSSGSGQAGESQILEFVWDGDKSVVELMDLGRQLLGRRQVLPSVPYLLDSVQVEGTFPDGTKLITIHDPVACENGNLELALHGSFLPAPSLDKFPPVESCNIPGELICGPQHLAINLGRKGVVLKVTNTGDRPVQVIISPGDTKSVSLVSISGNQIIRGGNNLVDAPVNDSEITSVMTAVHEQYGFSEEADAREFVTEEGSSVSHSMSRDNYANIVFGGGKVLRDGMGQACGYQSCDCLETVITNAVVIDYTGIFKADIGIKNGYITSIGKAGNPDIMHGVSNDMIIGVNTEVIAGEGMIVTAGAIDCHVHFICPQLAFEAITSGITTLVGGGTGPAHGTLATTCTPGPFHMKLMLQSTDDMPLNFGFTGKGNSAKEEGLHEIIKAGAMGLKLHEDWQTTPVAIDKCLTVADLYDIQVNIHTDTLNESGFVEHTIAAFKDRTIHTYHSEGAGGGHAPDIIKVCGVKNVLPSSTNPTRPFTINTVDEHLDMLMVCHHLDKDIKEDVAFAEQWAALERTWQTAHKMKLIRGELESSTPGNDNLRIKRYIAKYTINPAIANGFSEYVGSVEVGKLADLVIWKPAFFGVKPEMVIKGGTIAWSDMGDPNASIPTPEPVKMRPMFGAFGKAASSNSVAFVSKAALDAGVREQYGLKKRVEAVSNVRKLTKLDMKLNDALPHITVVDPETYTVTADGEVLTTLPLSRNYFLF
;
A
#
# COMPACT_ATOMS: atom_id res chain seq x y z
N MET A 1 -9.70 -16.53 -5.12
CA MET A 1 -10.64 -17.58 -4.65
C MET A 1 -11.32 -17.31 -3.29
N SER A 2 -10.74 -16.59 -2.32
CA SER A 2 -11.48 -16.20 -1.10
C SER A 2 -12.75 -15.39 -1.41
N SER A 3 -12.69 -14.52 -2.43
CA SER A 3 -13.86 -13.81 -2.97
C SER A 3 -14.88 -14.71 -3.66
N GLY A 4 -14.46 -15.85 -4.24
CA GLY A 4 -15.37 -16.78 -4.92
C GLY A 4 -16.13 -17.67 -3.94
N SER A 5 -15.47 -18.12 -2.87
CA SER A 5 -16.13 -18.86 -1.78
C SER A 5 -17.05 -17.95 -0.95
N GLY A 6 -16.66 -16.68 -0.73
CA GLY A 6 -17.51 -15.67 -0.10
C GLY A 6 -18.75 -15.33 -0.94
N GLN A 7 -18.58 -15.08 -2.24
CA GLN A 7 -19.68 -14.81 -3.18
C GLN A 7 -20.67 -15.97 -3.33
N ALA A 8 -20.18 -17.22 -3.29
CA ALA A 8 -21.04 -18.40 -3.29
C ALA A 8 -21.90 -18.46 -2.01
N GLY A 9 -21.30 -18.17 -0.84
CA GLY A 9 -22.05 -18.09 0.42
C GLY A 9 -23.09 -16.96 0.43
N GLU A 10 -22.69 -15.75 0.02
CA GLU A 10 -23.56 -14.57 -0.08
C GLU A 10 -24.79 -14.84 -0.97
N SER A 11 -24.56 -15.29 -2.21
CA SER A 11 -25.63 -15.48 -3.19
C SER A 11 -26.63 -16.53 -2.71
N GLN A 12 -26.16 -17.59 -2.06
CA GLN A 12 -27.02 -18.63 -1.49
C GLN A 12 -27.87 -18.08 -0.34
N ILE A 13 -27.31 -17.23 0.52
CA ILE A 13 -28.09 -16.57 1.57
C ILE A 13 -29.18 -15.70 0.97
N LEU A 14 -28.88 -14.91 -0.07
CA LEU A 14 -29.88 -14.09 -0.75
C LEU A 14 -31.00 -14.92 -1.37
N GLU A 15 -30.70 -16.09 -1.94
CA GLU A 15 -31.73 -17.03 -2.45
C GLU A 15 -32.61 -17.56 -1.33
N PHE A 16 -32.05 -17.95 -0.17
CA PHE A 16 -32.88 -18.38 0.96
C PHE A 16 -33.69 -17.25 1.58
N VAL A 17 -33.20 -16.00 1.53
CA VAL A 17 -34.00 -14.83 1.91
C VAL A 17 -35.18 -14.67 0.95
N TRP A 18 -34.96 -14.87 -0.35
CA TRP A 18 -35.98 -14.79 -1.39
C TRP A 18 -37.08 -15.85 -1.23
N ASP A 19 -36.72 -17.08 -0.86
CA ASP A 19 -37.69 -18.15 -0.54
C ASP A 19 -38.63 -17.76 0.61
N GLY A 20 -38.17 -16.90 1.52
CA GLY A 20 -39.00 -16.28 2.57
C GLY A 20 -39.42 -17.22 3.69
N ASP A 21 -38.83 -18.42 3.79
CA ASP A 21 -39.17 -19.46 4.75
C ASP A 21 -38.17 -19.58 5.92
N LYS A 22 -37.08 -18.80 5.92
CA LYS A 22 -36.04 -18.81 6.97
C LYS A 22 -35.91 -17.45 7.64
N SER A 23 -35.70 -17.48 8.95
CA SER A 23 -35.32 -16.32 9.75
C SER A 23 -33.83 -16.02 9.62
N VAL A 24 -33.42 -14.81 10.03
CA VAL A 24 -32.00 -14.40 10.09
C VAL A 24 -31.15 -15.41 10.88
N VAL A 25 -31.64 -15.87 12.03
CA VAL A 25 -30.91 -16.81 12.91
C VAL A 25 -30.71 -18.17 12.22
N GLU A 26 -31.72 -18.66 11.51
CA GLU A 26 -31.60 -19.91 10.75
C GLU A 26 -30.59 -19.77 9.61
N LEU A 27 -30.54 -18.62 8.93
CA LEU A 27 -29.58 -18.35 7.87
C LEU A 27 -28.14 -18.20 8.38
N MET A 28 -27.96 -17.65 9.58
CA MET A 28 -26.64 -17.60 10.22
C MET A 28 -26.07 -19.00 10.47
N ASP A 29 -26.91 -19.96 10.86
CA ASP A 29 -26.49 -21.35 11.07
C ASP A 29 -26.34 -22.10 9.74
N LEU A 30 -27.30 -21.95 8.82
CA LEU A 30 -27.31 -22.60 7.52
C LEU A 30 -26.10 -22.21 6.69
N GLY A 31 -25.70 -20.94 6.73
CA GLY A 31 -24.51 -20.44 6.03
C GLY A 31 -23.22 -21.19 6.39
N ARG A 32 -23.09 -21.70 7.63
CA ARG A 32 -21.93 -22.48 8.10
C ARG A 32 -21.88 -23.90 7.57
N GLN A 33 -22.98 -24.35 6.98
CA GLN A 33 -23.14 -25.70 6.45
C GLN A 33 -22.89 -25.77 4.95
N LEU A 34 -22.80 -24.63 4.24
CA LEU A 34 -22.70 -24.61 2.78
C LEU A 34 -21.39 -25.23 2.26
N LEU A 35 -20.25 -24.76 2.78
CA LEU A 35 -18.93 -25.16 2.31
C LEU A 35 -18.10 -25.77 3.44
N GLY A 36 -17.50 -26.93 3.17
CA GLY A 36 -16.54 -27.58 4.07
C GLY A 36 -15.10 -27.35 3.62
N ARG A 37 -14.15 -27.72 4.49
CA ARG A 37 -12.70 -27.59 4.25
C ARG A 37 -12.22 -28.27 2.98
N ARG A 38 -12.88 -29.36 2.55
CA ARG A 38 -12.55 -30.08 1.29
C ARG A 38 -13.03 -29.38 0.03
N GLN A 39 -14.00 -28.47 0.14
CA GLN A 39 -14.59 -27.76 -0.99
C GLN A 39 -13.93 -26.40 -1.27
N VAL A 40 -13.01 -25.97 -0.40
CA VAL A 40 -12.29 -24.70 -0.52
C VAL A 40 -10.78 -24.94 -0.53
N LEU A 41 -10.01 -23.95 -0.98
CA LEU A 41 -8.54 -24.04 -0.87
C LEU A 41 -8.10 -24.05 0.61
N PRO A 42 -6.96 -24.69 0.95
CA PRO A 42 -6.47 -24.79 2.33
C PRO A 42 -6.34 -23.47 3.10
N SER A 43 -6.11 -22.36 2.42
CA SER A 43 -5.98 -21.03 3.04
C SER A 43 -7.31 -20.36 3.35
N VAL A 44 -8.42 -20.76 2.71
CA VAL A 44 -9.73 -20.09 2.85
C VAL A 44 -10.25 -20.06 4.29
N PRO A 45 -10.16 -21.15 5.09
CA PRO A 45 -10.59 -21.13 6.49
C PRO A 45 -9.90 -20.07 7.37
N TYR A 46 -8.71 -19.60 6.98
CA TYR A 46 -7.96 -18.57 7.70
C TYR A 46 -8.16 -17.16 7.14
N LEU A 47 -8.73 -17.06 5.93
CA LEU A 47 -8.97 -15.79 5.24
C LEU A 47 -10.42 -15.31 5.38
N LEU A 48 -11.34 -16.22 5.71
CA LEU A 48 -12.77 -15.99 5.69
C LEU A 48 -13.37 -16.18 7.09
N ASP A 49 -13.20 -15.17 7.94
CA ASP A 49 -13.72 -15.18 9.31
C ASP A 49 -15.25 -15.03 9.35
N SER A 50 -15.80 -14.24 8.43
CA SER A 50 -17.24 -14.07 8.29
C SER A 50 -17.64 -13.71 6.87
N VAL A 51 -18.91 -13.98 6.54
CA VAL A 51 -19.59 -13.49 5.33
C VAL A 51 -20.78 -12.66 5.79
N GLN A 52 -20.93 -11.47 5.23
CA GLN A 52 -22.00 -10.54 5.57
C GLN A 52 -22.79 -10.15 4.33
N VAL A 53 -24.10 -10.12 4.42
CA VAL A 53 -24.98 -9.70 3.33
C VAL A 53 -26.29 -9.14 3.88
N GLU A 54 -26.91 -8.19 3.16
CA GLU A 54 -28.26 -7.75 3.47
C GLU A 54 -29.26 -8.25 2.42
N GLY A 55 -30.37 -8.83 2.89
CA GLY A 55 -31.43 -9.35 2.04
C GLY A 55 -32.79 -8.77 2.42
N THR A 56 -33.73 -8.75 1.46
CA THR A 56 -35.10 -8.26 1.69
C THR A 56 -36.00 -9.42 2.14
N PHE A 57 -36.19 -9.56 3.45
CA PHE A 57 -37.11 -10.53 4.03
C PHE A 57 -38.57 -10.05 3.87
N PRO A 58 -39.57 -10.91 4.15
CA PRO A 58 -40.98 -10.49 4.21
C PRO A 58 -41.25 -9.31 5.16
N ASP A 59 -40.39 -9.11 6.16
CA ASP A 59 -40.46 -8.01 7.13
C ASP A 59 -39.45 -6.86 6.85
N GLY A 60 -38.91 -6.79 5.63
CA GLY A 60 -37.98 -5.77 5.15
C GLY A 60 -36.51 -6.18 5.23
N THR A 61 -35.61 -5.28 4.87
CA THR A 61 -34.16 -5.55 4.79
C THR A 61 -33.58 -5.92 6.16
N LYS A 62 -32.77 -6.98 6.22
CA LYS A 62 -32.00 -7.38 7.41
C LYS A 62 -30.58 -7.76 7.01
N LEU A 63 -29.65 -7.52 7.92
CA LEU A 63 -28.27 -8.01 7.86
C LEU A 63 -28.18 -9.45 8.36
N ILE A 64 -27.48 -10.29 7.61
CA ILE A 64 -27.07 -11.63 8.02
C ILE A 64 -25.54 -11.65 8.11
N THR A 65 -25.02 -12.14 9.23
CA THR A 65 -23.59 -12.37 9.43
C THR A 65 -23.36 -13.85 9.72
N ILE A 66 -22.70 -14.54 8.79
CA ILE A 66 -22.26 -15.91 8.98
C ILE A 66 -20.86 -15.87 9.58
N HIS A 67 -20.72 -16.33 10.82
CA HIS A 67 -19.42 -16.48 11.48
C HIS A 67 -18.83 -17.87 11.19
N ASP A 68 -17.54 -17.92 10.91
CA ASP A 68 -16.79 -19.16 10.61
C ASP A 68 -17.52 -20.01 9.56
N PRO A 69 -17.74 -19.50 8.33
CA PRO A 69 -18.54 -20.17 7.31
C PRO A 69 -17.98 -21.53 6.89
N VAL A 70 -16.68 -21.78 7.08
CA VAL A 70 -16.03 -23.08 6.80
C VAL A 70 -15.85 -23.86 8.12
N ALA A 71 -16.97 -24.26 8.73
CA ALA A 71 -16.97 -24.90 10.04
C ALA A 71 -16.81 -26.44 10.01
N CYS A 72 -17.01 -27.08 8.86
CA CYS A 72 -17.08 -28.53 8.74
C CYS A 72 -16.06 -29.11 7.73
N GLU A 73 -15.84 -30.43 7.76
CA GLU A 73 -14.96 -31.13 6.82
C GLU A 73 -15.54 -31.13 5.39
N ASN A 74 -16.83 -31.47 5.29
CA ASN A 74 -17.61 -31.48 4.05
C ASN A 74 -18.89 -30.67 4.26
N GLY A 75 -19.12 -29.68 3.40
CA GLY A 75 -20.36 -28.92 3.38
C GLY A 75 -21.53 -29.71 2.79
N ASN A 76 -22.74 -29.21 3.02
CA ASN A 76 -23.95 -29.69 2.39
C ASN A 76 -24.08 -29.08 0.99
N LEU A 77 -23.66 -29.84 -0.02
CA LEU A 77 -23.59 -29.38 -1.40
C LEU A 77 -24.97 -29.22 -2.06
N GLU A 78 -26.01 -29.84 -1.52
CA GLU A 78 -27.38 -29.60 -1.97
C GLU A 78 -27.83 -28.20 -1.54
N LEU A 79 -27.52 -27.80 -0.30
CA LEU A 79 -27.78 -26.43 0.17
C LEU A 79 -26.89 -25.41 -0.54
N ALA A 80 -25.63 -25.73 -0.80
CA ALA A 80 -24.70 -24.82 -1.51
C ALA A 80 -25.07 -24.59 -2.98
N LEU A 81 -25.88 -25.48 -3.57
CA LEU A 81 -26.35 -25.40 -4.95
C LEU A 81 -27.86 -25.17 -5.03
N HIS A 82 -28.49 -24.77 -3.93
CA HIS A 82 -29.91 -24.47 -3.91
C HIS A 82 -30.24 -23.36 -4.92
N GLY A 83 -31.38 -23.49 -5.59
CA GLY A 83 -31.80 -22.58 -6.67
C GLY A 83 -30.97 -22.63 -7.97
N SER A 84 -29.81 -23.29 -8.00
CA SER A 84 -28.90 -23.28 -9.17
C SER A 84 -29.28 -24.26 -10.30
N PHE A 85 -30.11 -25.27 -9.99
CA PHE A 85 -30.44 -26.42 -10.85
C PHE A 85 -29.22 -27.27 -11.26
N LEU A 86 -28.05 -27.05 -10.66
CA LEU A 86 -26.86 -27.87 -10.90
C LEU A 86 -26.92 -29.15 -10.05
N PRO A 87 -26.49 -30.31 -10.59
CA PRO A 87 -26.43 -31.54 -9.81
C PRO A 87 -25.32 -31.46 -8.76
N ALA A 88 -25.65 -31.83 -7.52
CA ALA A 88 -24.67 -31.89 -6.44
C ALA A 88 -23.55 -32.90 -6.79
N PRO A 89 -22.27 -32.48 -6.81
CA PRO A 89 -21.18 -33.39 -7.06
C PRO A 89 -20.96 -34.32 -5.88
N SER A 90 -20.48 -35.53 -6.15
CA SER A 90 -20.09 -36.48 -5.12
C SER A 90 -18.79 -36.04 -4.42
N LEU A 91 -18.67 -36.33 -3.12
CA LEU A 91 -17.57 -35.84 -2.27
C LEU A 91 -16.18 -36.38 -2.65
N ASP A 92 -16.10 -37.45 -3.43
CA ASP A 92 -14.87 -38.03 -3.98
C ASP A 92 -14.23 -37.14 -5.07
N LYS A 93 -15.00 -36.23 -5.67
CA LYS A 93 -14.48 -35.27 -6.65
C LYS A 93 -13.57 -34.20 -6.03
N PHE A 94 -13.58 -34.06 -4.71
CA PHE A 94 -12.78 -33.08 -3.99
C PHE A 94 -11.53 -33.74 -3.40
N PRO A 95 -10.34 -33.17 -3.60
CA PRO A 95 -9.11 -33.72 -3.02
C PRO A 95 -9.16 -33.72 -1.48
N PRO A 96 -8.28 -34.49 -0.82
CA PRO A 96 -8.10 -34.40 0.63
C PRO A 96 -7.57 -33.03 1.04
N VAL A 97 -7.81 -32.65 2.30
CA VAL A 97 -7.31 -31.38 2.86
C VAL A 97 -5.79 -31.43 2.97
N GLU A 98 -5.11 -30.48 2.33
CA GLU A 98 -3.66 -30.31 2.42
C GLU A 98 -3.29 -29.27 3.49
N SER A 99 -2.12 -29.41 4.10
CA SER A 99 -1.56 -28.38 4.97
C SER A 99 -1.09 -27.17 4.16
N CYS A 100 -1.31 -25.96 4.65
CA CYS A 100 -0.77 -24.75 4.06
C CYS A 100 -0.18 -23.80 5.11
N ASN A 101 0.61 -22.84 4.65
CA ASN A 101 0.99 -21.68 5.45
C ASN A 101 -0.24 -20.79 5.65
N ILE A 102 -0.35 -20.19 6.84
CA ILE A 102 -1.43 -19.26 7.18
C ILE A 102 -1.08 -17.87 6.61
N PRO A 103 -1.84 -17.32 5.65
CA PRO A 103 -1.54 -16.00 5.10
C PRO A 103 -1.64 -14.91 6.16
N GLY A 104 -0.62 -14.07 6.28
CA GLY A 104 -0.62 -12.94 7.23
C GLY A 104 -0.47 -13.32 8.70
N GLU A 105 -0.05 -14.55 9.00
CA GLU A 105 0.12 -15.03 10.38
C GLU A 105 1.05 -14.13 11.22
N LEU A 106 0.61 -13.82 12.43
CA LEU A 106 1.40 -13.09 13.42
C LEU A 106 2.07 -14.06 14.39
N ILE A 107 3.39 -14.24 14.24
CA ILE A 107 4.19 -15.08 15.14
C ILE A 107 4.72 -14.22 16.29
N CYS A 108 4.14 -14.39 17.48
CA CYS A 108 4.54 -13.68 18.69
C CYS A 108 5.39 -14.55 19.61
N GLY A 109 6.40 -13.95 20.27
CA GLY A 109 7.12 -14.62 21.36
C GLY A 109 6.22 -14.83 22.59
N PRO A 110 6.53 -15.81 23.46
CA PRO A 110 5.65 -16.23 24.57
C PRO A 110 5.55 -15.23 25.74
N GLN A 111 6.25 -14.09 25.66
CA GLN A 111 6.37 -13.14 26.76
C GLN A 111 5.20 -12.15 26.78
N HIS A 112 4.59 -11.99 27.96
CA HIS A 112 3.68 -10.89 28.25
C HIS A 112 4.44 -9.58 28.46
N LEU A 113 3.84 -8.46 28.04
CA LEU A 113 4.38 -7.12 28.25
C LEU A 113 3.83 -6.56 29.56
N ALA A 114 4.72 -6.13 30.47
CA ALA A 114 4.31 -5.31 31.61
C ALA A 114 3.90 -3.92 31.11
N ILE A 115 2.71 -3.46 31.51
CA ILE A 115 2.17 -2.17 31.07
C ILE A 115 2.34 -1.10 32.15
N ASN A 116 2.50 0.16 31.71
CA ASN A 116 2.55 1.35 32.58
C ASN A 116 3.68 1.33 33.63
N LEU A 117 4.83 0.71 33.34
CA LEU A 117 5.99 0.60 34.23
C LEU A 117 6.44 1.95 34.83
N GLY A 118 6.99 1.88 36.06
CA GLY A 118 7.50 3.04 36.79
C GLY A 118 6.43 4.01 37.34
N ARG A 119 5.14 3.67 37.25
CA ARG A 119 4.04 4.50 37.76
C ARG A 119 3.64 4.11 39.17
N LYS A 120 3.27 5.11 39.97
CA LYS A 120 2.58 4.92 41.25
C LYS A 120 1.19 4.37 40.99
N GLY A 121 0.80 3.33 41.71
CA GLY A 121 -0.52 2.72 41.63
C GLY A 121 -1.12 2.41 42.99
N VAL A 122 -2.44 2.22 42.99
CA VAL A 122 -3.23 1.90 44.18
C VAL A 122 -4.32 0.89 43.81
N VAL A 123 -4.59 -0.06 44.69
CA VAL A 123 -5.73 -0.98 44.56
C VAL A 123 -6.87 -0.47 45.43
N LEU A 124 -8.02 -0.19 44.81
CA LEU A 124 -9.22 0.30 45.49
C LEU A 124 -10.41 -0.63 45.25
N LYS A 125 -11.32 -0.71 46.22
CA LYS A 125 -12.62 -1.37 46.06
C LYS A 125 -13.65 -0.39 45.51
N VAL A 126 -14.21 -0.70 44.35
CA VAL A 126 -15.28 0.08 43.71
C VAL A 126 -16.58 -0.70 43.80
N THR A 127 -17.61 -0.08 44.38
CA THR A 127 -18.95 -0.67 44.52
C THR A 127 -19.95 0.11 43.66
N ASN A 128 -20.72 -0.57 42.82
CA ASN A 128 -21.79 0.07 42.07
C ASN A 128 -23.06 0.11 42.91
N THR A 129 -23.38 1.29 43.45
CA THR A 129 -24.63 1.53 44.22
C THR A 129 -25.80 1.94 43.34
N GLY A 130 -25.60 2.07 42.02
CA GLY A 130 -26.62 2.44 41.06
C GLY A 130 -27.58 1.29 40.73
N ASP A 131 -28.66 1.64 40.04
CA ASP A 131 -29.69 0.72 39.52
C ASP A 131 -29.40 0.23 38.10
N ARG A 132 -28.29 0.67 37.52
CA ARG A 132 -27.86 0.41 36.14
C ARG A 132 -26.39 0.00 36.08
N PRO A 133 -25.98 -0.78 35.06
CA PRO A 133 -24.58 -1.13 34.88
C PRO A 133 -23.72 0.11 34.61
N VAL A 134 -22.56 0.19 35.26
CA VAL A 134 -21.51 1.17 34.96
C VAL A 134 -20.36 0.44 34.28
N GLN A 135 -19.99 0.87 33.07
CA GLN A 135 -19.02 0.18 32.22
C GLN A 135 -17.56 0.45 32.64
N VAL A 136 -17.25 0.02 33.87
CA VAL A 136 -16.00 -0.67 34.25
C VAL A 136 -16.36 -2.13 34.61
N ILE A 137 -17.50 -2.59 34.08
CA ILE A 137 -18.21 -3.85 34.32
C ILE A 137 -18.36 -4.13 35.82
N ILE A 138 -19.13 -3.30 36.51
CA ILE A 138 -19.58 -3.58 37.87
C ILE A 138 -21.11 -3.60 37.84
N SER A 139 -21.72 -4.77 38.05
CA SER A 139 -23.18 -4.89 38.07
C SER A 139 -23.76 -4.14 39.28
N PRO A 140 -25.03 -3.73 39.24
CA PRO A 140 -25.70 -3.16 40.42
C PRO A 140 -25.51 -4.02 41.67
N GLY A 141 -24.95 -3.46 42.73
CA GLY A 141 -24.65 -4.15 43.99
C GLY A 141 -23.32 -4.92 44.04
N ASP A 142 -22.60 -5.06 42.92
CA ASP A 142 -21.29 -5.71 42.92
C ASP A 142 -20.19 -4.77 43.44
N THR A 143 -19.17 -5.37 44.08
CA THR A 143 -17.91 -4.72 44.44
C THR A 143 -16.76 -5.39 43.71
N LYS A 144 -15.89 -4.61 43.07
CA LYS A 144 -14.67 -5.10 42.42
C LYS A 144 -13.44 -4.34 42.90
N SER A 145 -12.34 -5.05 43.10
CA SER A 145 -11.04 -4.42 43.29
C SER A 145 -10.44 -4.02 41.94
N VAL A 146 -10.03 -2.77 41.82
CA VAL A 146 -9.43 -2.22 40.60
C VAL A 146 -8.05 -1.66 40.92
N SER A 147 -7.09 -1.92 40.05
CA SER A 147 -5.77 -1.30 40.12
C SER A 147 -5.77 -0.01 39.30
N LEU A 148 -5.51 1.12 39.95
CA LEU A 148 -5.34 2.41 39.31
C LEU A 148 -3.86 2.75 39.24
N VAL A 149 -3.48 3.53 38.22
CA VAL A 149 -2.13 4.09 38.08
C VAL A 149 -2.22 5.59 37.82
N SER A 150 -1.21 6.31 38.28
CA SER A 150 -1.04 7.74 38.00
C SER A 150 -1.07 8.04 36.50
N ILE A 151 -1.67 9.18 36.13
CA ILE A 151 -1.48 9.75 34.79
C ILE A 151 -0.03 10.23 34.64
N SER A 152 0.45 10.34 33.40
CA SER A 152 1.82 10.77 33.10
C SER A 152 1.81 12.06 32.28
N GLY A 153 2.91 12.39 31.60
CA GLY A 153 3.00 13.64 30.83
C GLY A 153 2.96 14.86 31.74
N ASN A 154 2.20 15.89 31.35
CA ASN A 154 2.04 17.13 32.14
C ASN A 154 1.23 16.93 33.43
N GLN A 155 0.57 15.77 33.58
CA GLN A 155 -0.33 15.44 34.68
C GLN A 155 -1.43 16.49 34.86
N ILE A 156 -2.21 16.73 33.81
CA ILE A 156 -3.34 17.66 33.85
C ILE A 156 -4.63 16.87 33.64
N ILE A 157 -5.59 17.04 34.56
CA ILE A 157 -6.92 16.42 34.48
C ILE A 157 -7.85 17.40 33.78
N ARG A 158 -8.60 16.92 32.78
CA ARG A 158 -9.62 17.69 32.06
C ARG A 158 -10.82 16.81 31.71
N GLY A 159 -11.98 17.43 31.51
CA GLY A 159 -13.19 16.75 31.02
C GLY A 159 -13.92 15.92 32.07
N GLY A 160 -14.63 14.90 31.61
CA GLY A 160 -15.48 14.06 32.49
C GLY A 160 -16.60 14.87 33.15
N ASN A 161 -16.72 14.78 34.47
CA ASN A 161 -17.71 15.51 35.26
C ASN A 161 -17.25 16.90 35.72
N ASN A 162 -16.08 17.36 35.26
CA ASN A 162 -15.50 18.64 35.70
C ASN A 162 -15.30 18.74 37.22
N LEU A 163 -15.01 17.61 37.87
CA LEU A 163 -14.62 17.57 39.29
C LEU A 163 -13.26 18.21 39.54
N VAL A 164 -12.36 18.08 38.55
CA VAL A 164 -11.03 18.70 38.52
C VAL A 164 -10.73 19.10 37.07
N ASP A 165 -10.39 20.36 36.84
CA ASP A 165 -9.83 20.86 35.57
C ASP A 165 -8.56 21.67 35.87
N ALA A 166 -7.49 20.95 36.21
CA ALA A 166 -6.25 21.55 36.71
C ALA A 166 -5.08 20.55 36.64
N PRO A 167 -3.82 21.04 36.71
CA PRO A 167 -2.65 20.20 36.98
C PRO A 167 -2.80 19.45 38.31
N VAL A 168 -2.35 18.21 38.35
CA VAL A 168 -2.37 17.36 39.56
C VAL A 168 -1.42 17.93 40.61
N ASN A 169 -2.00 18.48 41.68
CA ASN A 169 -1.28 18.93 42.87
C ASN A 169 -2.23 18.98 44.08
N ASP A 170 -1.67 19.16 45.28
CA ASP A 170 -2.43 19.13 46.54
C ASP A 170 -3.20 20.43 46.83
N SER A 171 -3.04 21.51 46.06
CA SER A 171 -3.63 22.81 46.40
C SER A 171 -5.15 22.83 46.28
N GLU A 172 -5.72 22.03 45.38
CA GLU A 172 -7.16 21.98 45.11
C GLU A 172 -7.88 20.83 45.82
N ILE A 173 -7.16 19.94 46.53
CA ILE A 173 -7.73 18.68 47.03
C ILE A 173 -8.93 18.89 47.97
N THR A 174 -8.90 19.93 48.80
CA THR A 174 -10.01 20.26 49.71
C THR A 174 -11.27 20.66 48.94
N SER A 175 -11.11 21.47 47.89
CA SER A 175 -12.21 21.90 47.02
C SER A 175 -12.82 20.70 46.28
N VAL A 176 -11.95 19.84 45.72
CA VAL A 176 -12.35 18.62 45.01
C VAL A 176 -13.10 17.66 45.93
N MET A 177 -12.58 17.38 47.13
CA MET A 177 -13.22 16.47 48.08
C MET A 177 -14.55 17.03 48.61
N THR A 178 -14.69 18.36 48.68
CA THR A 178 -15.98 19.00 49.00
C THR A 178 -17.00 18.72 47.91
N ALA A 179 -16.65 18.94 46.64
CA ALA A 179 -17.53 18.66 45.51
C ALA A 179 -17.88 17.15 45.40
N VAL A 180 -16.91 16.26 45.66
CA VAL A 180 -17.13 14.82 45.69
C VAL A 180 -18.13 14.43 46.77
N HIS A 181 -17.98 14.92 48.01
CA HIS A 181 -18.92 14.61 49.09
C HIS A 181 -20.34 15.13 48.85
N GLU A 182 -20.48 16.25 48.13
CA GLU A 182 -21.79 16.82 47.80
C GLU A 182 -22.53 16.04 46.72
N GLN A 183 -21.80 15.47 45.74
CA GLN A 183 -22.40 15.02 44.48
C GLN A 183 -22.12 13.55 44.12
N TYR A 184 -21.15 12.89 44.75
CA TYR A 184 -20.68 11.56 44.36
C TYR A 184 -20.53 10.62 45.57
N GLY A 185 -20.68 9.32 45.32
CA GLY A 185 -20.44 8.29 46.32
C GLY A 185 -18.95 8.19 46.65
N PHE A 186 -18.59 8.43 47.91
CA PHE A 186 -17.22 8.33 48.40
C PHE A 186 -17.16 7.58 49.73
N SER A 187 -16.15 6.73 49.88
CA SER A 187 -15.81 6.06 51.13
C SER A 187 -14.30 5.97 51.23
N GLU A 188 -13.75 6.35 52.38
CA GLU A 188 -12.31 6.23 52.66
C GLU A 188 -11.93 4.75 52.86
N GLU A 189 -10.83 4.32 52.24
CA GLU A 189 -10.25 2.97 52.39
C GLU A 189 -8.84 3.11 53.00
N ALA A 190 -8.77 3.14 54.34
CA ALA A 190 -7.53 3.43 55.07
C ALA A 190 -6.41 2.39 54.89
N ASP A 191 -6.75 1.19 54.44
CA ASP A 191 -5.85 0.05 54.18
C ASP A 191 -5.60 -0.20 52.68
N ALA A 192 -5.81 0.81 51.83
CA ALA A 192 -5.58 0.70 50.39
C ALA A 192 -4.13 0.30 50.08
N ARG A 193 -3.97 -0.67 49.17
CA ARG A 193 -2.66 -1.20 48.79
C ARG A 193 -2.01 -0.32 47.73
N GLU A 194 -1.00 0.44 48.12
CA GLU A 194 -0.13 1.18 47.19
C GLU A 194 0.98 0.29 46.61
N PHE A 195 1.39 0.59 45.37
CA PHE A 195 2.48 -0.11 44.70
C PHE A 195 3.14 0.76 43.62
N VAL A 196 4.29 0.31 43.14
CA VAL A 196 4.91 0.82 41.90
C VAL A 196 4.87 -0.30 40.87
N THR A 197 4.50 0.04 39.65
CA THR A 197 4.47 -0.93 38.54
C THR A 197 5.90 -1.32 38.15
N GLU A 198 6.21 -2.61 38.27
CA GLU A 198 7.53 -3.20 38.03
C GLU A 198 7.39 -4.52 37.28
N GLU A 199 8.40 -4.88 36.50
CA GLU A 199 8.38 -6.09 35.69
C GLU A 199 8.38 -7.35 36.59
N GLY A 200 7.45 -8.29 36.34
CA GLY A 200 7.31 -9.52 37.13
C GLY A 200 6.56 -9.39 38.46
N SER A 201 6.09 -8.20 38.82
CA SER A 201 5.31 -7.97 40.05
C SER A 201 3.85 -8.43 39.90
N SER A 202 3.31 -9.14 40.91
CA SER A 202 1.94 -9.70 40.89
C SER A 202 0.82 -8.64 40.92
N VAL A 203 1.16 -7.39 41.24
CA VAL A 203 0.22 -6.24 41.19
C VAL A 203 0.33 -5.43 39.90
N SER A 204 1.38 -5.67 39.12
CA SER A 204 1.56 -5.03 37.81
C SER A 204 0.77 -5.81 36.77
N HIS A 205 -0.05 -5.11 36.00
CA HIS A 205 -0.79 -5.74 34.92
C HIS A 205 0.16 -6.04 33.77
N SER A 206 -0.02 -7.21 33.17
CA SER A 206 0.66 -7.59 31.95
C SER A 206 -0.37 -7.90 30.87
N MET A 207 -0.01 -7.64 29.63
CA MET A 207 -0.87 -7.87 28.47
C MET A 207 -0.10 -8.67 27.42
N SER A 208 -0.81 -9.52 26.68
CA SER A 208 -0.22 -10.17 25.52
C SER A 208 0.22 -9.12 24.50
N ARG A 209 1.28 -9.42 23.73
CA ARG A 209 1.77 -8.53 22.67
C ARG A 209 0.69 -8.21 21.63
N ASP A 210 -0.16 -9.19 21.35
CA ASP A 210 -1.29 -9.06 20.42
C ASP A 210 -2.35 -8.07 20.93
N ASN A 211 -2.80 -8.20 22.19
CA ASN A 211 -3.77 -7.26 22.76
C ASN A 211 -3.21 -5.83 22.87
N TYR A 212 -1.90 -5.67 23.11
CA TYR A 212 -1.25 -4.35 23.10
C TYR A 212 -1.29 -3.68 21.71
N ALA A 213 -1.28 -4.47 20.64
CA ALA A 213 -1.23 -3.95 19.28
C ALA A 213 -2.58 -3.43 18.75
N ASN A 214 -3.70 -3.73 19.42
CA ASN A 214 -5.05 -3.75 18.83
C ASN A 214 -6.08 -2.74 19.41
N ILE A 215 -5.70 -1.76 20.25
CA ILE A 215 -6.69 -0.97 21.01
C ILE A 215 -6.36 0.54 21.06
N VAL A 216 -7.07 1.38 20.29
CA VAL A 216 -6.92 2.86 20.40
C VAL A 216 -8.25 3.63 20.32
N PHE A 217 -9.08 3.44 19.27
CA PHE A 217 -10.31 4.24 19.03
C PHE A 217 -11.62 3.42 19.07
N GLY A 218 -12.67 3.99 19.65
CA GLY A 218 -14.01 3.38 19.77
C GLY A 218 -14.71 3.62 21.12
N GLY A 219 -15.92 3.09 21.28
CA GLY A 219 -16.73 3.20 22.50
C GLY A 219 -15.97 2.72 23.74
N GLY A 220 -15.72 3.62 24.68
CA GLY A 220 -14.99 3.32 25.93
C GLY A 220 -13.48 3.17 25.78
N LYS A 221 -12.88 3.48 24.63
CA LYS A 221 -11.43 3.34 24.39
C LYS A 221 -10.64 4.62 24.76
N VAL A 222 -9.41 4.74 24.24
CA VAL A 222 -8.38 5.70 24.68
C VAL A 222 -8.57 7.09 24.09
N LEU A 223 -8.83 7.21 22.79
CA LEU A 223 -8.96 8.51 22.11
C LEU A 223 -10.34 9.12 22.36
N ARG A 224 -10.48 9.74 23.54
CA ARG A 224 -11.67 10.46 24.01
C ARG A 224 -11.25 11.74 24.72
N ASP A 225 -12.18 12.68 24.82
CA ASP A 225 -11.98 14.00 25.43
C ASP A 225 -11.33 13.91 26.82
N GLY A 226 -10.28 14.70 27.03
CA GLY A 226 -9.47 14.73 28.26
C GLY A 226 -8.61 13.48 28.50
N MET A 227 -8.74 12.44 27.66
CA MET A 227 -8.00 11.18 27.75
C MET A 227 -6.88 11.15 26.71
N GLY A 228 -6.91 10.23 25.74
CA GLY A 228 -5.95 10.20 24.63
C GLY A 228 -6.17 11.31 23.60
N GLN A 229 -7.36 11.93 23.58
CA GLN A 229 -7.60 13.18 22.86
C GLN A 229 -7.33 14.34 23.83
N ALA A 230 -6.36 15.19 23.47
CA ALA A 230 -5.98 16.37 24.21
C ALA A 230 -7.09 17.43 24.18
N CYS A 231 -7.24 18.14 25.29
CA CYS A 231 -8.25 19.19 25.47
C CYS A 231 -7.55 20.51 25.81
N GLY A 232 -8.01 21.62 25.24
CA GLY A 232 -7.39 22.95 25.41
C GLY A 232 -6.26 23.27 24.43
N TYR A 233 -6.08 22.47 23.37
CA TYR A 233 -5.09 22.69 22.31
C TYR A 233 -5.74 23.29 21.07
N GLN A 234 -5.03 24.17 20.37
CA GLN A 234 -5.53 24.76 19.13
C GLN A 234 -5.36 23.79 17.95
N SER A 235 -6.22 23.93 16.93
CA SER A 235 -6.12 23.10 15.72
C SER A 235 -4.75 23.20 15.02
N CYS A 236 -4.07 24.35 15.15
CA CYS A 236 -2.73 24.53 14.59
C CYS A 236 -1.64 23.72 15.32
N ASP A 237 -1.92 23.23 16.53
CA ASP A 237 -0.99 22.42 17.33
C ASP A 237 -1.31 20.93 17.22
N CYS A 238 -2.51 20.58 16.75
CA CYS A 238 -2.95 19.19 16.60
C CYS A 238 -2.75 18.65 15.18
N LEU A 239 -2.75 17.32 15.08
CA LEU A 239 -2.82 16.60 13.81
C LEU A 239 -4.20 16.78 13.15
N GLU A 240 -4.26 16.70 11.82
CA GLU A 240 -5.54 16.64 11.09
C GLU A 240 -6.02 15.19 10.99
N THR A 241 -5.10 14.26 10.81
CA THR A 241 -5.38 12.83 10.84
C THR A 241 -4.24 12.09 11.50
N VAL A 242 -4.55 11.04 12.26
CA VAL A 242 -3.57 10.11 12.81
C VAL A 242 -3.87 8.70 12.34
N ILE A 243 -2.86 8.00 11.82
CA ILE A 243 -2.94 6.55 11.61
C ILE A 243 -2.36 5.90 12.86
N THR A 244 -3.20 5.25 13.66
CA THR A 244 -2.78 4.65 14.93
C THR A 244 -2.13 3.30 14.71
N ASN A 245 -1.08 2.98 15.46
CA ASN A 245 -0.56 1.62 15.58
C ASN A 245 -0.18 0.93 14.25
N ALA A 246 0.29 1.67 13.24
CA ALA A 246 0.67 1.11 11.96
C ALA A 246 1.95 0.26 12.04
N VAL A 247 1.96 -0.91 11.39
CA VAL A 247 3.22 -1.59 11.04
C VAL A 247 3.71 -1.01 9.73
N VAL A 248 4.70 -0.12 9.79
CA VAL A 248 5.29 0.51 8.61
C VAL A 248 6.30 -0.43 7.97
N ILE A 249 6.12 -0.73 6.69
CA ILE A 249 7.12 -1.38 5.85
C ILE A 249 7.59 -0.37 4.81
N ASP A 250 8.85 0.02 4.90
CA ASP A 250 9.50 0.99 4.02
C ASP A 250 10.96 0.58 3.76
N TYR A 251 11.60 1.15 2.74
CA TYR A 251 13.02 0.87 2.50
C TYR A 251 13.92 1.32 3.66
N THR A 252 13.50 2.36 4.40
CA THR A 252 14.18 2.87 5.60
C THR A 252 14.13 1.88 6.76
N GLY A 253 13.06 1.10 6.88
CA GLY A 253 12.87 0.20 8.02
C GLY A 253 11.54 -0.54 8.02
N ILE A 254 11.45 -1.52 8.93
CA ILE A 254 10.19 -2.17 9.30
C ILE A 254 9.98 -1.91 10.78
N PHE A 255 8.97 -1.12 11.13
CA PHE A 255 8.77 -0.64 12.49
C PHE A 255 7.29 -0.40 12.80
N LYS A 256 6.97 -0.21 14.08
CA LYS A 256 5.62 0.11 14.57
C LYS A 256 5.59 1.57 15.02
N ALA A 257 4.66 2.37 14.52
CA ALA A 257 4.48 3.75 14.93
C ALA A 257 3.07 4.26 14.63
N ASP A 258 2.70 5.36 15.28
CA ASP A 258 1.62 6.23 14.82
C ASP A 258 2.16 7.18 13.73
N ILE A 259 1.32 7.50 12.75
CA ILE A 259 1.67 8.43 11.65
C ILE A 259 0.77 9.65 11.74
N GLY A 260 1.37 10.82 11.92
CA GLY A 260 0.69 12.10 11.94
C GLY A 260 0.62 12.75 10.56
N ILE A 261 -0.57 13.18 10.17
CA ILE A 261 -0.85 13.82 8.88
C ILE A 261 -1.41 15.24 9.11
N LYS A 262 -0.90 16.20 8.34
CA LYS A 262 -1.36 17.59 8.33
C LYS A 262 -1.09 18.26 6.98
N ASN A 263 -2.05 19.03 6.48
CA ASN A 263 -2.04 19.67 5.16
C ASN A 263 -1.70 18.69 4.02
N GLY A 264 -2.08 17.42 4.17
CA GLY A 264 -1.80 16.36 3.21
C GLY A 264 -0.37 15.80 3.21
N TYR A 265 0.46 16.15 4.20
CA TYR A 265 1.82 15.63 4.37
C TYR A 265 1.95 14.79 5.63
N ILE A 266 2.92 13.88 5.62
CA ILE A 266 3.40 13.19 6.81
C ILE A 266 4.21 14.21 7.62
N THR A 267 3.68 14.69 8.74
CA THR A 267 4.38 15.68 9.58
C THR A 267 5.19 15.05 10.68
N SER A 268 4.86 13.83 11.07
CA SER A 268 5.42 13.19 12.25
C SER A 268 5.18 11.68 12.23
N ILE A 269 6.14 10.92 12.77
CA ILE A 269 6.08 9.46 12.90
C ILE A 269 6.62 9.12 14.27
N GLY A 270 5.84 8.42 15.09
CA GLY A 270 6.25 8.12 16.47
C GLY A 270 5.09 7.71 17.35
N LYS A 271 4.93 8.40 18.48
CA LYS A 271 3.86 8.13 19.46
C LYS A 271 2.90 9.32 19.52
N ALA A 272 1.65 9.09 19.15
CA ALA A 272 0.58 10.07 19.24
C ALA A 272 -0.16 10.02 20.58
N GLY A 273 -0.98 11.03 20.83
CA GLY A 273 -1.93 11.05 21.94
C GLY A 273 -2.06 12.42 22.60
N ASN A 274 -2.21 12.40 23.91
CA ASN A 274 -2.38 13.58 24.73
C ASN A 274 -1.15 13.77 25.65
N PRO A 275 -0.36 14.84 25.48
CA PRO A 275 0.79 15.12 26.35
C PRO A 275 0.39 15.42 27.79
N ASP A 276 -0.88 15.73 28.08
CA ASP A 276 -1.34 16.01 29.44
C ASP A 276 -1.41 14.76 30.32
N ILE A 277 -1.61 13.58 29.74
CA ILE A 277 -1.77 12.32 30.49
C ILE A 277 -0.83 11.20 30.03
N MET A 278 -0.13 11.37 28.90
CA MET A 278 0.76 10.37 28.31
C MET A 278 2.20 10.88 28.22
N HIS A 279 3.15 10.05 28.66
CA HIS A 279 4.58 10.31 28.42
C HIS A 279 4.95 10.10 26.94
N GLY A 280 5.92 10.87 26.46
CA GLY A 280 6.56 10.68 25.15
C GLY A 280 5.71 11.08 23.95
N VAL A 281 4.65 11.87 24.14
CA VAL A 281 3.91 12.52 23.04
C VAL A 281 4.61 13.83 22.70
N SER A 282 5.09 13.97 21.47
CA SER A 282 5.70 15.20 20.98
C SER A 282 4.63 16.23 20.57
N ASN A 283 5.02 17.51 20.51
CA ASN A 283 4.10 18.61 20.20
C ASN A 283 3.48 18.52 18.79
N ASP A 284 4.12 17.81 17.88
CA ASP A 284 3.67 17.54 16.51
C ASP A 284 2.87 16.23 16.38
N MET A 285 2.57 15.56 17.49
CA MET A 285 1.83 14.29 17.55
C MET A 285 0.61 14.36 18.48
N ILE A 286 0.12 15.57 18.72
CA ILE A 286 -1.05 15.82 19.57
C ILE A 286 -2.33 15.48 18.80
N ILE A 287 -3.17 14.65 19.41
CA ILE A 287 -4.52 14.35 18.94
C ILE A 287 -5.47 15.31 19.63
N GLY A 288 -6.13 16.20 18.88
CA GLY A 288 -7.08 17.17 19.41
C GLY A 288 -8.51 16.91 18.95
N VAL A 289 -9.41 17.84 19.27
CA VAL A 289 -10.84 17.77 18.88
C VAL A 289 -11.07 17.80 17.35
N ASN A 290 -10.11 18.33 16.59
CA ASN A 290 -10.17 18.42 15.12
C ASN A 290 -9.34 17.35 14.41
N THR A 291 -8.92 16.28 15.11
CA THR A 291 -8.09 15.21 14.56
C THR A 291 -8.95 14.00 14.18
N GLU A 292 -8.91 13.60 12.91
CA GLU A 292 -9.49 12.34 12.42
C GLU A 292 -8.59 11.14 12.76
N VAL A 293 -9.15 9.93 12.83
CA VAL A 293 -8.44 8.70 13.17
C VAL A 293 -8.62 7.63 12.09
N ILE A 294 -7.50 7.06 11.65
CA ILE A 294 -7.47 5.84 10.85
C ILE A 294 -6.84 4.74 11.69
N ALA A 295 -7.56 3.64 11.89
CA ALA A 295 -7.08 2.49 12.65
C ALA A 295 -6.05 1.70 11.82
N GLY A 296 -4.77 1.76 12.20
CA GLY A 296 -3.68 0.98 11.61
C GLY A 296 -3.29 -0.25 12.44
N GLU A 297 -3.95 -0.48 13.59
CA GLU A 297 -3.77 -1.70 14.38
C GLU A 297 -4.05 -2.97 13.56
N GLY A 298 -3.16 -3.96 13.67
CA GLY A 298 -3.23 -5.19 12.87
C GLY A 298 -2.94 -5.01 11.37
N MET A 299 -2.69 -3.77 10.91
CA MET A 299 -2.49 -3.45 9.50
C MET A 299 -1.02 -3.11 9.20
N ILE A 300 -0.64 -3.33 7.95
CA ILE A 300 0.62 -2.86 7.38
C ILE A 300 0.36 -1.54 6.64
N VAL A 301 1.26 -0.58 6.79
CA VAL A 301 1.26 0.68 6.03
C VAL A 301 2.53 0.75 5.19
N THR A 302 2.37 1.07 3.91
CA THR A 302 3.48 1.35 2.98
C THR A 302 3.30 2.71 2.34
N ALA A 303 4.35 3.22 1.72
CA ALA A 303 4.19 4.29 0.74
C ALA A 303 3.34 3.81 -0.44
N GLY A 304 2.62 4.73 -1.08
CA GLY A 304 2.00 4.49 -2.38
C GLY A 304 3.04 4.15 -3.43
N ALA A 305 2.73 3.14 -4.24
CA ALA A 305 3.65 2.68 -5.27
C ALA A 305 3.75 3.69 -6.42
N ILE A 306 4.88 3.63 -7.13
CA ILE A 306 5.24 4.50 -8.23
C ILE A 306 5.56 3.62 -9.43
N ASP A 307 4.67 3.63 -10.41
CA ASP A 307 4.92 3.03 -11.71
C ASP A 307 5.55 4.07 -12.63
N CYS A 308 6.74 3.78 -13.13
CA CYS A 308 7.50 4.69 -13.97
C CYS A 308 7.71 4.21 -15.39
N HIS A 309 6.91 3.25 -15.87
CA HIS A 309 6.87 2.83 -17.27
C HIS A 309 5.42 2.72 -17.77
N VAL A 310 4.65 3.79 -17.63
CA VAL A 310 3.21 3.78 -17.94
C VAL A 310 2.94 4.22 -19.39
N HIS A 311 2.27 3.37 -20.16
CA HIS A 311 1.68 3.78 -21.43
C HIS A 311 0.27 4.31 -21.19
N PHE A 312 0.03 5.60 -21.45
CA PHE A 312 -1.29 6.21 -21.25
C PHE A 312 -2.26 5.89 -22.41
N ILE A 313 -2.59 4.59 -22.55
CA ILE A 313 -3.44 4.02 -23.60
C ILE A 313 -4.91 4.34 -23.37
N CYS A 314 -5.37 4.20 -22.12
CA CYS A 314 -6.75 4.46 -21.73
C CYS A 314 -6.80 5.00 -20.29
N PRO A 315 -7.83 5.75 -19.89
CA PRO A 315 -7.94 6.25 -18.52
C PRO A 315 -8.18 5.15 -17.48
N GLN A 316 -8.75 4.00 -17.89
CA GLN A 316 -9.11 2.90 -16.99
C GLN A 316 -7.89 2.33 -16.26
N LEU A 317 -6.72 2.32 -16.90
CA LEU A 317 -5.48 1.86 -16.25
C LEU A 317 -5.12 2.67 -15.01
N ALA A 318 -5.52 3.95 -14.92
CA ALA A 318 -5.28 4.75 -13.73
C ALA A 318 -6.15 4.29 -12.55
N PHE A 319 -7.36 3.79 -12.84
CA PHE A 319 -8.24 3.20 -11.83
C PHE A 319 -7.68 1.85 -11.37
N GLU A 320 -7.25 0.99 -12.29
CA GLU A 320 -6.61 -0.29 -11.91
C GLU A 320 -5.28 -0.09 -11.16
N ALA A 321 -4.52 0.95 -11.51
CA ALA A 321 -3.31 1.29 -10.79
C ALA A 321 -3.62 1.66 -9.33
N ILE A 322 -4.55 2.59 -9.10
CA ILE A 322 -4.86 3.03 -7.73
C ILE A 322 -5.54 1.94 -6.90
N THR A 323 -6.39 1.09 -7.48
CA THR A 323 -6.97 -0.06 -6.74
C THR A 323 -5.92 -1.06 -6.28
N SER A 324 -4.79 -1.15 -6.99
CA SER A 324 -3.65 -2.01 -6.61
C SER A 324 -2.68 -1.36 -5.60
N GLY A 325 -2.85 -0.07 -5.26
CA GLY A 325 -1.98 0.67 -4.35
C GLY A 325 -0.92 1.56 -5.04
N ILE A 326 -1.03 1.82 -6.34
CA ILE A 326 -0.18 2.79 -7.06
C ILE A 326 -0.78 4.20 -6.93
N THR A 327 0.04 5.17 -6.51
CA THR A 327 -0.40 6.57 -6.34
C THR A 327 0.31 7.54 -7.27
N THR A 328 1.33 7.08 -8.01
CA THR A 328 2.09 7.89 -8.97
C THR A 328 2.32 7.13 -10.27
N LEU A 329 2.02 7.78 -11.40
CA LEU A 329 2.21 7.24 -12.75
C LEU A 329 3.17 8.13 -13.54
N VAL A 330 4.25 7.56 -14.04
CA VAL A 330 5.21 8.22 -14.93
C VAL A 330 5.34 7.43 -16.23
N GLY A 331 5.22 8.14 -17.35
CA GLY A 331 5.35 7.56 -18.68
C GLY A 331 4.76 8.50 -19.73
N GLY A 332 4.22 7.99 -20.83
CA GLY A 332 3.76 8.86 -21.92
C GLY A 332 2.64 8.22 -22.74
N GLY A 333 1.86 9.06 -23.41
CA GLY A 333 0.77 8.59 -24.24
C GLY A 333 -0.29 9.65 -24.53
N THR A 334 -1.18 9.32 -25.46
CA THR A 334 -2.26 10.22 -25.95
C THR A 334 -3.59 9.48 -26.16
N GLY A 335 -3.78 8.34 -25.49
CA GLY A 335 -4.86 7.41 -25.77
C GLY A 335 -4.40 6.23 -26.65
N PRO A 336 -5.31 5.47 -27.28
CA PRO A 336 -5.00 4.24 -28.01
C PRO A 336 -4.43 4.49 -29.42
N ALA A 337 -3.61 5.53 -29.57
CA ALA A 337 -2.87 5.76 -30.80
C ALA A 337 -1.71 4.76 -30.91
N HIS A 338 -1.38 4.30 -32.12
CA HIS A 338 -0.33 3.29 -32.35
C HIS A 338 1.01 3.69 -31.71
N GLY A 339 1.39 4.97 -31.79
CA GLY A 339 2.60 5.46 -31.14
C GLY A 339 2.57 5.35 -29.60
N THR A 340 1.40 5.43 -28.97
CA THR A 340 1.23 5.24 -27.52
C THR A 340 1.12 3.76 -27.14
N LEU A 341 0.47 2.95 -27.97
CA LEU A 341 0.43 1.49 -27.80
C LEU A 341 1.86 0.93 -27.75
N ALA A 342 2.74 1.42 -28.63
CA ALA A 342 4.13 0.99 -28.70
C ALA A 342 5.07 1.74 -27.74
N THR A 343 4.86 3.04 -27.47
CA THR A 343 5.87 3.87 -26.80
C THR A 343 5.29 4.79 -25.73
N THR A 344 6.03 4.96 -24.62
CA THR A 344 5.74 5.96 -23.58
C THR A 344 6.08 7.39 -24.00
N CYS A 345 5.46 7.86 -25.08
CA CYS A 345 5.67 9.21 -25.61
C CYS A 345 4.37 10.00 -25.68
N THR A 346 4.37 11.21 -25.09
CA THR A 346 3.40 12.28 -25.36
C THR A 346 4.08 13.29 -26.29
N PRO A 347 3.92 13.18 -27.63
CA PRO A 347 4.93 13.70 -28.56
C PRO A 347 4.84 15.20 -28.87
N GLY A 348 3.67 15.83 -28.72
CA GLY A 348 3.46 17.22 -29.13
C GLY A 348 3.01 18.13 -27.99
N PRO A 349 3.39 19.43 -27.97
CA PRO A 349 2.97 20.39 -26.94
C PRO A 349 1.45 20.45 -26.74
N PHE A 350 0.69 20.37 -27.85
CA PHE A 350 -0.78 20.29 -27.80
C PHE A 350 -1.27 19.08 -27.01
N HIS A 351 -0.72 17.90 -27.27
CA HIS A 351 -1.08 16.67 -26.56
C HIS A 351 -0.63 16.71 -25.09
N MET A 352 0.54 17.28 -24.80
CA MET A 352 1.02 17.47 -23.42
C MET A 352 0.04 18.28 -22.60
N LYS A 353 -0.41 19.42 -23.15
CA LYS A 353 -1.46 20.25 -22.53
C LYS A 353 -2.73 19.44 -22.26
N LEU A 354 -3.23 18.71 -23.26
CA LEU A 354 -4.46 17.93 -23.12
C LEU A 354 -4.34 16.81 -22.09
N MET A 355 -3.21 16.10 -22.04
CA MET A 355 -2.99 15.03 -21.06
C MET A 355 -2.92 15.57 -19.63
N LEU A 356 -2.22 16.69 -19.41
CA LEU A 356 -2.21 17.39 -18.13
C LEU A 356 -3.61 17.85 -17.70
N GLN A 357 -4.41 18.38 -18.64
CA GLN A 357 -5.79 18.77 -18.37
C GLN A 357 -6.70 17.56 -18.10
N SER A 358 -6.50 16.47 -18.83
CA SER A 358 -7.33 15.26 -18.73
C SER A 358 -7.15 14.53 -17.40
N THR A 359 -5.97 14.62 -16.77
CA THR A 359 -5.68 13.94 -15.50
C THR A 359 -5.71 14.88 -14.30
N ASP A 360 -6.11 16.14 -14.48
CA ASP A 360 -6.11 17.19 -13.45
C ASP A 360 -7.00 16.82 -12.24
N ASP A 361 -8.13 16.16 -12.48
CA ASP A 361 -9.08 15.72 -11.46
C ASP A 361 -8.93 14.23 -11.07
N MET A 362 -7.86 13.55 -11.50
CA MET A 362 -7.57 12.17 -11.07
C MET A 362 -6.73 12.17 -9.79
N PRO A 363 -7.03 11.33 -8.77
CA PRO A 363 -6.35 11.32 -7.47
C PRO A 363 -5.01 10.55 -7.51
N LEU A 364 -4.19 10.81 -8.52
CA LEU A 364 -2.83 10.28 -8.65
C LEU A 364 -1.88 11.42 -9.01
N ASN A 365 -0.61 11.22 -8.68
CA ASN A 365 0.47 12.05 -9.21
C ASN A 365 0.81 11.58 -10.64
N PHE A 366 1.08 12.52 -11.54
CA PHE A 366 1.38 12.23 -12.95
C PHE A 366 2.68 12.87 -13.40
N GLY A 367 3.50 12.13 -14.14
CA GLY A 367 4.63 12.66 -14.92
C GLY A 367 4.55 12.19 -16.36
N PHE A 368 4.59 13.12 -17.32
CA PHE A 368 4.52 12.80 -18.74
C PHE A 368 5.88 12.92 -19.42
N THR A 369 6.24 11.92 -20.24
CA THR A 369 7.49 11.89 -21.02
C THR A 369 7.24 12.26 -22.48
N GLY A 370 8.08 13.14 -23.01
CA GLY A 370 8.10 13.47 -24.44
C GLY A 370 8.83 12.42 -25.27
N LYS A 371 8.76 12.55 -26.60
CA LYS A 371 9.58 11.75 -27.51
C LYS A 371 11.00 12.31 -27.56
N GLY A 372 12.00 11.48 -27.25
CA GLY A 372 13.42 11.83 -27.24
C GLY A 372 14.16 11.52 -28.55
N ASN A 373 13.57 10.72 -29.44
CA ASN A 373 14.19 10.32 -30.70
C ASN A 373 14.25 11.47 -31.70
N SER A 374 15.39 12.14 -31.78
CA SER A 374 15.69 13.14 -32.80
C SER A 374 17.19 13.30 -32.97
N ALA A 375 17.68 13.36 -34.21
CA ALA A 375 19.08 13.66 -34.51
C ALA A 375 19.44 15.15 -34.32
N LYS A 376 18.45 15.99 -33.96
CA LYS A 376 18.62 17.41 -33.64
C LYS A 376 17.78 17.83 -32.42
N GLU A 377 18.11 18.97 -31.84
CA GLU A 377 17.64 19.36 -30.50
C GLU A 377 16.37 20.23 -30.52
N GLU A 378 16.04 20.87 -31.65
CA GLU A 378 15.06 21.96 -31.72
C GLU A 378 13.68 21.53 -31.19
N GLY A 379 13.18 20.38 -31.64
CA GLY A 379 11.87 19.86 -31.21
C GLY A 379 11.84 19.33 -29.78
N LEU A 380 13.00 18.92 -29.22
CA LEU A 380 13.08 18.38 -27.86
C LEU A 380 12.84 19.48 -26.82
N HIS A 381 13.32 20.69 -27.08
CA HIS A 381 13.11 21.84 -26.19
C HIS A 381 11.62 22.21 -26.04
N GLU A 382 10.85 22.11 -27.12
CA GLU A 382 9.43 22.49 -27.14
C GLU A 382 8.59 21.59 -26.23
N ILE A 383 8.78 20.27 -26.32
CA ILE A 383 7.97 19.33 -25.52
C ILE A 383 8.30 19.41 -24.03
N ILE A 384 9.56 19.70 -23.69
CA ILE A 384 10.01 19.91 -22.31
C ILE A 384 9.35 21.16 -21.72
N LYS A 385 9.42 22.29 -22.43
CA LYS A 385 8.76 23.55 -22.03
C LYS A 385 7.25 23.43 -21.96
N ALA A 386 6.66 22.55 -22.76
CA ALA A 386 5.23 22.30 -22.76
C ALA A 386 4.74 21.50 -21.54
N GLY A 387 5.62 20.83 -20.80
CA GLY A 387 5.25 20.07 -19.60
C GLY A 387 5.95 18.74 -19.40
N ALA A 388 6.72 18.23 -20.38
CA ALA A 388 7.39 16.94 -20.19
C ALA A 388 8.40 17.00 -19.04
N MET A 389 8.35 16.02 -18.13
CA MET A 389 9.31 15.85 -17.03
C MET A 389 10.46 14.90 -17.35
N GLY A 390 10.42 14.28 -18.53
CA GLY A 390 11.44 13.37 -19.04
C GLY A 390 11.24 13.12 -20.53
N LEU A 391 12.16 12.37 -21.14
CA LEU A 391 12.09 11.96 -22.53
C LEU A 391 12.22 10.44 -22.66
N LYS A 392 11.51 9.84 -23.61
CA LYS A 392 11.65 8.43 -23.99
C LYS A 392 12.36 8.31 -25.33
N LEU A 393 13.46 7.55 -25.36
CA LEU A 393 14.06 7.00 -26.56
C LEU A 393 13.47 5.60 -26.82
N HIS A 394 12.94 5.37 -28.02
CA HIS A 394 12.34 4.09 -28.43
C HIS A 394 12.78 3.65 -29.82
N GLU A 395 12.99 2.35 -30.03
CA GLU A 395 13.47 1.83 -31.31
C GLU A 395 12.47 2.00 -32.46
N ASP A 396 11.16 1.93 -32.18
CA ASP A 396 10.08 2.25 -33.12
C ASP A 396 10.15 3.69 -33.68
N TRP A 397 10.87 4.57 -32.98
CA TRP A 397 11.19 5.93 -33.42
C TRP A 397 12.68 6.11 -33.77
N GLN A 398 13.41 5.00 -33.89
CA GLN A 398 14.83 4.88 -34.17
C GLN A 398 15.76 5.35 -33.03
N THR A 399 16.26 4.41 -32.20
CA THR A 399 17.19 4.69 -31.07
C THR A 399 18.65 4.63 -31.52
N THR A 400 19.05 5.54 -32.41
CA THR A 400 20.44 5.61 -32.90
C THR A 400 21.39 6.32 -31.93
N PRO A 401 22.71 6.09 -32.01
CA PRO A 401 23.72 6.82 -31.23
C PRO A 401 23.60 8.35 -31.29
N VAL A 402 23.23 8.91 -32.45
CA VAL A 402 23.04 10.36 -32.61
C VAL A 402 21.81 10.84 -31.84
N ALA A 403 20.69 10.12 -31.93
CA ALA A 403 19.48 10.47 -31.18
C ALA A 403 19.71 10.35 -29.66
N ILE A 404 20.43 9.32 -29.22
CA ILE A 404 20.86 9.14 -27.82
C ILE A 404 21.67 10.36 -27.35
N ASP A 405 22.70 10.73 -28.11
CA ASP A 405 23.60 11.82 -27.74
C ASP A 405 22.87 13.17 -27.64
N LYS A 406 21.98 13.46 -28.60
CA LYS A 406 21.18 14.69 -28.62
C LYS A 406 20.16 14.74 -27.51
N CYS A 407 19.44 13.65 -27.27
CA CYS A 407 18.49 13.56 -26.18
C CYS A 407 19.15 13.78 -24.81
N LEU A 408 20.29 13.12 -24.56
CA LEU A 408 21.04 13.29 -23.31
C LEU A 408 21.64 14.70 -23.16
N THR A 409 22.08 15.33 -24.26
CA THR A 409 22.55 16.73 -24.23
C THR A 409 21.44 17.68 -23.79
N VAL A 410 20.23 17.49 -24.33
CA VAL A 410 19.06 18.28 -23.90
C VAL A 410 18.68 17.96 -22.46
N ALA A 411 18.74 16.68 -22.05
CA ALA A 411 18.44 16.29 -20.68
C ALA A 411 19.38 16.95 -19.65
N ASP A 412 20.67 17.06 -19.97
CA ASP A 412 21.66 17.76 -19.14
C ASP A 412 21.34 19.26 -18.99
N LEU A 413 20.76 19.89 -20.02
CA LEU A 413 20.35 21.29 -19.98
C LEU A 413 19.11 21.54 -19.11
N TYR A 414 18.15 20.63 -19.12
CA TYR A 414 16.85 20.81 -18.45
C TYR A 414 16.72 20.08 -17.10
N ASP A 415 17.74 19.31 -16.71
CA ASP A 415 17.73 18.47 -15.50
C ASP A 415 16.54 17.50 -15.45
N ILE A 416 16.34 16.77 -16.55
CA ILE A 416 15.29 15.76 -16.69
C ILE A 416 15.87 14.37 -16.95
N GLN A 417 15.10 13.33 -16.65
CA GLN A 417 15.53 11.96 -16.91
C GLN A 417 15.30 11.57 -18.37
N VAL A 418 16.18 10.71 -18.90
CA VAL A 418 16.00 10.04 -20.19
C VAL A 418 15.76 8.55 -19.94
N ASN A 419 14.62 8.07 -20.43
CA ASN A 419 14.24 6.67 -20.39
C ASN A 419 14.53 6.06 -21.77
N ILE A 420 15.09 4.87 -21.83
CA ILE A 420 15.50 4.26 -23.11
C ILE A 420 15.00 2.82 -23.26
N HIS A 421 14.45 2.56 -24.44
CA HIS A 421 14.30 1.26 -25.08
C HIS A 421 15.29 1.26 -26.26
N THR A 422 16.29 0.37 -26.22
CA THR A 422 17.45 0.37 -27.13
C THR A 422 17.16 -0.34 -28.45
N ASP A 423 18.11 -0.31 -29.38
CA ASP A 423 17.99 -0.87 -30.74
C ASP A 423 18.09 -2.40 -30.71
N THR A 424 16.94 -3.10 -30.64
CA THR A 424 16.86 -4.56 -30.58
C THR A 424 17.53 -5.20 -31.79
N LEU A 425 17.33 -4.59 -32.95
CA LEU A 425 17.82 -5.07 -34.25
C LEU A 425 19.33 -4.91 -34.41
N ASN A 426 19.99 -4.18 -33.51
CA ASN A 426 21.39 -3.78 -33.65
C ASN A 426 21.67 -3.04 -34.98
N GLU A 427 20.67 -2.33 -35.53
CA GLU A 427 20.74 -1.70 -36.85
C GLU A 427 21.86 -0.66 -36.91
N SER A 428 21.97 0.13 -35.84
CA SER A 428 22.93 1.24 -35.73
C SER A 428 24.18 0.88 -34.92
N GLY A 429 24.26 -0.36 -34.41
CA GLY A 429 25.36 -0.91 -33.64
C GLY A 429 24.88 -1.83 -32.52
N PHE A 430 25.81 -2.57 -31.90
CA PHE A 430 25.55 -3.40 -30.72
C PHE A 430 25.49 -2.60 -29.41
N VAL A 431 25.15 -3.26 -28.31
CA VAL A 431 24.96 -2.64 -26.98
C VAL A 431 26.15 -1.78 -26.52
N GLU A 432 27.39 -2.17 -26.82
CA GLU A 432 28.59 -1.38 -26.49
C GLU A 432 28.62 -0.02 -27.19
N HIS A 433 28.05 0.09 -28.40
CA HIS A 433 27.97 1.35 -29.14
C HIS A 433 26.93 2.28 -28.52
N THR A 434 25.79 1.72 -28.09
CA THR A 434 24.76 2.44 -27.32
C THR A 434 25.30 2.90 -25.97
N ILE A 435 26.03 2.04 -25.24
CA ILE A 435 26.69 2.41 -23.98
C ILE A 435 27.71 3.54 -24.23
N ALA A 436 28.51 3.46 -25.29
CA ALA A 436 29.45 4.51 -25.66
C ALA A 436 28.73 5.84 -25.99
N ALA A 437 27.55 5.79 -26.62
CA ALA A 437 26.74 6.97 -26.91
C ALA A 437 26.20 7.66 -25.64
N PHE A 438 26.05 6.93 -24.53
CA PHE A 438 25.69 7.53 -23.24
C PHE A 438 26.76 8.51 -22.75
N LYS A 439 28.04 8.27 -23.05
CA LYS A 439 29.18 9.09 -22.59
C LYS A 439 29.16 9.31 -21.08
N ASP A 440 28.94 8.24 -20.32
CA ASP A 440 28.84 8.22 -18.86
C ASP A 440 27.74 9.11 -18.24
N ARG A 441 26.80 9.65 -19.05
CA ARG A 441 25.67 10.45 -18.55
C ARG A 441 24.58 9.55 -17.98
N THR A 442 23.85 10.04 -16.99
CA THR A 442 22.75 9.30 -16.36
C THR A 442 21.67 8.97 -17.39
N ILE A 443 21.25 7.70 -17.43
CA ILE A 443 20.15 7.22 -18.25
C ILE A 443 19.39 6.08 -17.53
N HIS A 444 18.07 6.04 -17.70
CA HIS A 444 17.21 5.00 -17.16
C HIS A 444 16.90 3.98 -18.26
N THR A 445 17.45 2.76 -18.15
CA THR A 445 17.14 1.68 -19.07
C THR A 445 15.86 0.98 -18.64
N TYR A 446 14.84 1.02 -19.51
CA TYR A 446 13.65 0.22 -19.32
C TYR A 446 13.89 -1.25 -19.65
N HIS A 447 13.04 -2.12 -19.08
CA HIS A 447 13.02 -3.58 -19.29
C HIS A 447 14.40 -4.16 -19.60
N SER A 448 15.37 -3.89 -18.73
CA SER A 448 16.80 -4.08 -18.99
C SER A 448 17.20 -5.53 -19.24
N GLU A 449 16.30 -6.47 -19.00
CA GLU A 449 16.51 -7.88 -19.32
C GLU A 449 16.41 -8.15 -20.85
N GLY A 450 15.62 -7.37 -21.58
CA GLY A 450 15.56 -7.39 -23.05
C GLY A 450 14.27 -7.94 -23.65
N ALA A 451 13.50 -8.72 -22.88
CA ALA A 451 12.16 -9.18 -23.23
C ALA A 451 11.26 -8.08 -23.85
N GLY A 452 11.07 -6.96 -23.14
CA GLY A 452 10.27 -5.84 -23.62
C GLY A 452 10.94 -4.99 -24.71
N GLY A 453 12.07 -5.44 -25.24
CA GLY A 453 12.89 -4.83 -26.28
C GLY A 453 14.21 -4.21 -25.78
N GLY A 454 15.18 -4.19 -26.69
CA GLY A 454 16.55 -3.75 -26.52
C GLY A 454 17.55 -4.73 -27.13
N HIS A 455 18.79 -4.26 -27.38
CA HIS A 455 19.87 -5.01 -28.05
C HIS A 455 19.84 -6.53 -27.78
N ALA A 456 19.51 -7.30 -28.81
CA ALA A 456 19.45 -8.75 -28.70
C ALA A 456 20.86 -9.37 -28.88
N PRO A 457 21.25 -10.35 -28.04
CA PRO A 457 20.56 -10.86 -26.84
C PRO A 457 21.06 -10.22 -25.52
N ASP A 458 21.90 -9.18 -25.58
CA ASP A 458 22.82 -8.83 -24.49
C ASP A 458 22.63 -7.44 -23.86
N ILE A 459 21.48 -6.81 -24.08
CA ILE A 459 21.09 -5.56 -23.42
C ILE A 459 21.22 -5.63 -21.88
N ILE A 460 21.06 -6.80 -21.27
CA ILE A 460 21.22 -7.01 -19.82
C ILE A 460 22.58 -6.59 -19.26
N LYS A 461 23.61 -6.47 -20.11
CA LYS A 461 24.92 -5.90 -19.76
C LYS A 461 24.82 -4.51 -19.11
N VAL A 462 23.80 -3.72 -19.46
CA VAL A 462 23.60 -2.38 -18.87
C VAL A 462 23.38 -2.39 -17.35
N CYS A 463 23.01 -3.54 -16.77
CA CYS A 463 22.84 -3.68 -15.32
C CYS A 463 24.16 -3.51 -14.53
N GLY A 464 25.30 -3.73 -15.19
CA GLY A 464 26.64 -3.53 -14.65
C GLY A 464 27.26 -2.15 -14.93
N VAL A 465 26.54 -1.26 -15.62
CA VAL A 465 27.04 0.05 -16.04
C VAL A 465 26.71 1.12 -14.99
N LYS A 466 27.71 1.88 -14.54
CA LYS A 466 27.60 2.78 -13.38
C LYS A 466 26.59 3.91 -13.55
N ASN A 467 26.55 4.55 -14.71
CA ASN A 467 25.64 5.66 -15.01
C ASN A 467 24.23 5.22 -15.44
N VAL A 468 23.96 3.90 -15.44
CA VAL A 468 22.66 3.35 -15.80
C VAL A 468 21.82 3.11 -14.55
N LEU A 469 20.55 3.51 -14.61
CA LEU A 469 19.51 3.17 -13.63
C LEU A 469 18.61 2.09 -14.25
N PRO A 470 18.86 0.79 -14.00
CA PRO A 470 18.14 -0.28 -14.68
C PRO A 470 16.80 -0.58 -14.01
N SER A 471 15.80 -0.90 -14.83
CA SER A 471 14.48 -1.34 -14.38
C SER A 471 13.98 -2.56 -15.17
N SER A 472 13.12 -3.35 -14.55
CA SER A 472 12.43 -4.47 -15.22
C SER A 472 10.96 -4.13 -15.37
N THR A 473 10.33 -4.64 -16.43
CA THR A 473 8.87 -4.66 -16.55
C THR A 473 8.31 -5.92 -15.89
N ASN A 474 7.02 -5.89 -15.55
CA ASN A 474 6.36 -6.91 -14.76
C ASN A 474 6.08 -8.27 -15.43
N PRO A 475 6.02 -8.44 -16.77
CA PRO A 475 5.55 -9.70 -17.36
C PRO A 475 6.53 -10.87 -17.11
N THR A 476 7.83 -10.60 -17.17
CA THR A 476 8.89 -11.60 -16.94
C THR A 476 9.18 -11.89 -15.46
N ARG A 477 8.31 -11.42 -14.55
CA ARG A 477 8.55 -11.42 -13.10
C ARG A 477 7.58 -12.36 -12.38
N PRO A 478 8.04 -13.45 -11.74
CA PRO A 478 9.28 -14.15 -12.01
C PRO A 478 9.17 -15.02 -13.26
N PHE A 479 10.28 -15.65 -13.68
CA PHE A 479 10.23 -16.71 -14.68
C PHE A 479 9.36 -17.89 -14.23
N THR A 480 8.36 -18.27 -15.01
CA THR A 480 7.45 -19.40 -14.77
C THR A 480 7.37 -20.31 -15.99
N ILE A 481 6.67 -21.44 -15.86
CA ILE A 481 6.52 -22.41 -16.96
C ILE A 481 5.85 -21.82 -18.21
N ASN A 482 4.95 -20.85 -18.04
CA ASN A 482 4.20 -20.24 -19.14
C ASN A 482 4.85 -18.94 -19.63
N THR A 483 5.90 -18.46 -18.97
CA THR A 483 6.49 -17.16 -19.28
C THR A 483 6.97 -17.13 -20.72
N VAL A 484 7.70 -18.13 -21.23
CA VAL A 484 8.19 -18.07 -22.61
C VAL A 484 7.04 -18.08 -23.63
N ASP A 485 6.05 -18.96 -23.44
CA ASP A 485 4.95 -19.13 -24.40
C ASP A 485 3.99 -17.93 -24.43
N GLU A 486 3.54 -17.45 -23.26
CA GLU A 486 2.72 -16.24 -23.12
C GLU A 486 3.42 -15.06 -23.77
N HIS A 487 4.73 -14.98 -23.52
CA HIS A 487 5.47 -13.89 -24.05
C HIS A 487 5.76 -14.03 -25.52
N LEU A 488 5.56 -15.11 -26.27
CA LEU A 488 5.85 -15.03 -27.71
C LEU A 488 4.77 -14.22 -28.46
N ASP A 489 3.52 -14.32 -28.01
CA ASP A 489 2.34 -13.85 -28.74
C ASP A 489 2.06 -12.34 -28.63
N MET A 490 2.17 -11.68 -27.46
CA MET A 490 1.71 -10.29 -27.34
C MET A 490 2.57 -9.14 -27.97
N LEU A 491 3.75 -9.36 -28.56
CA LEU A 491 4.64 -8.38 -29.21
C LEU A 491 4.45 -8.51 -30.69
N MET A 492 4.12 -9.70 -31.19
CA MET A 492 3.50 -9.77 -32.51
C MET A 492 2.30 -8.80 -32.55
N VAL A 493 1.52 -8.76 -31.46
CA VAL A 493 0.43 -7.78 -31.30
C VAL A 493 0.96 -6.35 -31.05
N CYS A 494 1.81 -6.12 -30.04
CA CYS A 494 2.21 -4.76 -29.64
C CYS A 494 3.02 -4.01 -30.72
N HIS A 495 3.83 -4.71 -31.50
CA HIS A 495 4.67 -4.13 -32.55
C HIS A 495 4.10 -4.32 -33.97
N HIS A 496 2.86 -4.79 -34.10
CA HIS A 496 2.13 -4.94 -35.37
C HIS A 496 2.86 -5.83 -36.38
N LEU A 497 3.43 -6.94 -35.91
CA LEU A 497 4.23 -7.85 -36.73
C LEU A 497 3.37 -8.97 -37.34
N ASP A 498 3.78 -9.51 -38.48
CA ASP A 498 3.06 -10.59 -39.19
C ASP A 498 3.68 -11.96 -38.91
N LYS A 499 2.87 -12.89 -38.36
CA LYS A 499 3.27 -14.27 -38.08
C LYS A 499 3.78 -15.05 -39.31
N ASP A 500 3.40 -14.63 -40.52
CA ASP A 500 3.78 -15.29 -41.78
C ASP A 500 5.11 -14.75 -42.33
N ILE A 501 5.65 -13.68 -41.75
CA ILE A 501 6.99 -13.14 -42.01
C ILE A 501 7.96 -13.74 -40.98
N LYS A 502 8.99 -14.44 -41.45
CA LYS A 502 9.92 -15.17 -40.55
C LYS A 502 10.70 -14.24 -39.62
N GLU A 503 10.81 -12.98 -40.01
CA GLU A 503 11.53 -11.91 -39.33
C GLU A 503 10.70 -11.24 -38.20
N ASP A 504 9.41 -11.53 -38.09
CA ASP A 504 8.40 -10.73 -37.36
C ASP A 504 7.86 -11.39 -36.06
N VAL A 505 8.35 -12.56 -35.67
CA VAL A 505 7.76 -13.37 -34.58
C VAL A 505 8.58 -13.25 -33.28
N ALA A 506 8.16 -12.42 -32.29
CA ALA A 506 8.32 -12.68 -30.82
C ALA A 506 8.11 -11.48 -29.84
N PHE A 507 7.29 -11.61 -28.78
CA PHE A 507 7.23 -10.89 -27.44
C PHE A 507 5.83 -10.51 -26.80
N ALA A 508 5.60 -9.62 -25.76
CA ALA A 508 4.29 -9.40 -25.00
C ALA A 508 4.07 -8.33 -23.82
N GLU A 509 2.80 -7.92 -23.47
CA GLU A 509 2.15 -6.91 -22.52
C GLU A 509 2.21 -7.05 -20.95
N GLN A 510 1.82 -5.98 -20.21
CA GLN A 510 2.13 -5.64 -18.78
C GLN A 510 0.96 -5.20 -17.85
N TRP A 511 0.63 -5.92 -16.76
CA TRP A 511 -0.09 -5.42 -15.55
C TRP A 511 0.30 -6.25 -14.30
N ALA A 512 0.46 -5.64 -13.10
CA ALA A 512 0.78 -6.24 -11.76
C ALA A 512 2.16 -5.93 -11.10
N ALA A 513 2.68 -4.70 -11.17
CA ALA A 513 4.02 -4.35 -10.67
C ALA A 513 4.32 -4.68 -9.18
N LEU A 514 3.39 -4.40 -8.25
CA LEU A 514 3.61 -4.67 -6.82
C LEU A 514 3.67 -6.17 -6.52
N GLU A 515 2.69 -6.90 -7.01
CA GLU A 515 2.58 -8.33 -6.75
C GLU A 515 3.76 -9.11 -7.34
N ARG A 516 4.11 -8.81 -8.59
CA ARG A 516 5.22 -9.42 -9.33
C ARG A 516 6.57 -9.18 -8.64
N THR A 517 6.70 -8.05 -7.94
CA THR A 517 7.86 -7.76 -7.06
C THR A 517 7.94 -8.77 -5.92
N TRP A 518 6.84 -9.01 -5.21
CA TRP A 518 6.79 -9.94 -4.07
C TRP A 518 6.89 -11.41 -4.49
N GLN A 519 6.26 -11.80 -5.60
CA GLN A 519 6.42 -13.13 -6.21
C GLN A 519 7.89 -13.42 -6.54
N THR A 520 8.60 -12.43 -7.10
CA THR A 520 10.04 -12.56 -7.36
C THR A 520 10.85 -12.71 -6.07
N ALA A 521 10.57 -11.89 -5.05
CA ALA A 521 11.24 -11.96 -3.75
C ALA A 521 11.07 -13.36 -3.11
N HIS A 522 9.83 -13.88 -3.16
CA HIS A 522 9.46 -15.20 -2.66
C HIS A 522 10.17 -16.30 -3.44
N LYS A 523 10.12 -16.30 -4.78
CA LYS A 523 10.81 -17.29 -5.63
C LYS A 523 12.30 -17.34 -5.31
N MET A 524 12.94 -16.18 -5.23
CA MET A 524 14.36 -16.10 -4.95
C MET A 524 14.70 -16.62 -3.55
N LYS A 525 13.75 -16.62 -2.60
CA LYS A 525 14.00 -17.13 -1.23
C LYS A 525 13.98 -18.65 -1.26
N LEU A 526 13.01 -19.23 -1.97
CA LEU A 526 12.90 -20.68 -2.13
C LEU A 526 14.13 -21.28 -2.83
N ILE A 527 14.68 -20.58 -3.83
CA ILE A 527 15.80 -21.09 -4.62
C ILE A 527 17.14 -20.81 -3.97
N ARG A 528 17.35 -19.59 -3.45
CA ARG A 528 18.68 -19.14 -2.97
C ARG A 528 18.81 -19.08 -1.45
N GLY A 529 17.75 -19.33 -0.70
CA GLY A 529 17.75 -19.14 0.75
C GLY A 529 17.76 -17.67 1.15
N GLU A 530 18.28 -17.38 2.35
CA GLU A 530 18.42 -16.02 2.91
C GLU A 530 19.44 -15.19 2.13
N LEU A 531 19.34 -13.85 2.18
CA LEU A 531 20.39 -13.00 1.60
C LEU A 531 21.61 -12.98 2.54
N GLU A 532 22.81 -12.90 1.97
CA GLU A 532 24.03 -12.64 2.74
C GLU A 532 23.86 -11.35 3.54
N SER A 533 24.24 -11.37 4.83
CA SER A 533 24.03 -10.29 5.81
C SER A 533 22.59 -10.10 6.34
N SER A 534 21.68 -11.06 6.12
CA SER A 534 20.37 -11.07 6.78
C SER A 534 20.51 -11.46 8.26
N THR A 535 19.68 -10.89 9.13
CA THR A 535 19.53 -11.39 10.50
C THR A 535 18.77 -12.72 10.46
N PRO A 536 19.26 -13.78 11.11
CA PRO A 536 18.57 -15.07 11.12
C PRO A 536 17.13 -14.95 11.62
N GLY A 537 16.20 -15.60 10.93
CA GLY A 537 14.79 -15.67 11.33
C GLY A 537 13.89 -14.54 10.80
N ASN A 538 14.37 -13.66 9.91
CA ASN A 538 13.52 -12.74 9.15
C ASN A 538 14.09 -12.40 7.76
N ASP A 539 13.23 -11.87 6.88
CA ASP A 539 13.60 -11.47 5.52
C ASP A 539 13.72 -9.94 5.36
N ASN A 540 13.93 -9.18 6.44
CA ASN A 540 13.80 -7.72 6.43
C ASN A 540 14.68 -7.05 5.38
N LEU A 541 15.93 -7.50 5.20
CA LEU A 541 16.82 -6.94 4.18
C LEU A 541 16.28 -7.14 2.76
N ARG A 542 15.72 -8.33 2.48
CA ARG A 542 15.07 -8.62 1.20
C ARG A 542 13.81 -7.78 1.03
N ILE A 543 12.96 -7.71 2.05
CA ILE A 543 11.72 -6.92 2.01
C ILE A 543 12.04 -5.45 1.68
N LYS A 544 12.97 -4.84 2.42
CA LYS A 544 13.42 -3.46 2.18
C LYS A 544 14.02 -3.26 0.79
N ARG A 545 14.84 -4.20 0.31
CA ARG A 545 15.42 -4.16 -1.05
C ARG A 545 14.34 -4.19 -2.12
N TYR A 546 13.30 -4.99 -1.95
CA TYR A 546 12.26 -5.18 -2.95
C TYR A 546 11.20 -4.07 -2.92
N ILE A 547 10.77 -3.59 -1.76
CA ILE A 547 9.85 -2.45 -1.67
C ILE A 547 10.45 -1.18 -2.28
N ALA A 548 11.77 -0.97 -2.14
CA ALA A 548 12.46 0.16 -2.76
C ALA A 548 12.33 0.21 -4.29
N LYS A 549 12.10 -0.94 -4.95
CA LYS A 549 12.03 -1.07 -6.42
C LYS A 549 10.83 -0.36 -7.03
N TYR A 550 9.72 -0.25 -6.30
CA TYR A 550 8.49 0.39 -6.76
C TYR A 550 8.08 1.60 -5.91
N THR A 551 8.92 2.04 -4.96
CA THR A 551 8.65 3.21 -4.11
C THR A 551 9.74 4.26 -4.32
N ILE A 552 10.84 4.20 -3.56
CA ILE A 552 11.84 5.27 -3.53
C ILE A 552 12.70 5.33 -4.79
N ASN A 553 13.07 4.20 -5.38
CA ASN A 553 13.98 4.19 -6.54
C ASN A 553 13.35 4.81 -7.79
N PRO A 554 12.08 4.51 -8.15
CA PRO A 554 11.38 5.25 -9.19
C PRO A 554 11.34 6.76 -8.94
N ALA A 555 11.14 7.18 -7.68
CA ALA A 555 11.11 8.60 -7.32
C ALA A 555 12.47 9.29 -7.46
N ILE A 556 13.56 8.62 -7.07
CA ILE A 556 14.93 9.11 -7.25
C ILE A 556 15.24 9.20 -8.74
N ALA A 557 15.00 8.13 -9.50
CA ALA A 557 15.31 8.05 -10.91
C ALA A 557 14.63 9.14 -11.74
N ASN A 558 13.46 9.60 -11.32
CA ASN A 558 12.66 10.62 -12.02
C ASN A 558 12.68 12.01 -11.36
N GLY A 559 13.44 12.20 -10.27
CA GLY A 559 13.74 13.53 -9.73
C GLY A 559 12.64 14.16 -8.86
N PHE A 560 11.86 13.34 -8.15
CA PHE A 560 10.80 13.82 -7.25
C PHE A 560 10.74 13.07 -5.91
N SER A 561 11.86 12.45 -5.50
CA SER A 561 11.97 11.71 -4.23
C SER A 561 11.79 12.55 -2.98
N GLU A 562 11.87 13.88 -3.07
CA GLU A 562 11.55 14.80 -1.98
C GLU A 562 10.04 14.87 -1.69
N TYR A 563 9.19 14.58 -2.67
CA TYR A 563 7.73 14.68 -2.55
C TYR A 563 7.09 13.35 -2.13
N VAL A 564 7.55 12.23 -2.69
CA VAL A 564 6.92 10.90 -2.57
C VAL A 564 7.95 9.77 -2.54
N GLY A 565 7.46 8.53 -2.47
CA GLY A 565 8.27 7.31 -2.64
C GLY A 565 8.74 6.65 -1.34
N SER A 566 8.34 7.16 -0.18
CA SER A 566 8.59 6.50 1.11
C SER A 566 7.74 7.09 2.24
N VAL A 567 7.65 6.35 3.35
CA VAL A 567 6.99 6.79 4.58
C VAL A 567 7.97 7.60 5.43
N GLU A 568 8.22 8.84 5.03
CA GLU A 568 9.17 9.76 5.69
C GLU A 568 8.52 11.12 5.96
N VAL A 569 8.89 11.76 7.07
CA VAL A 569 8.39 13.10 7.44
C VAL A 569 8.75 14.13 6.36
N GLY A 570 7.81 15.00 6.03
CA GLY A 570 7.93 16.05 5.00
C GLY A 570 7.41 15.63 3.63
N LYS A 571 7.17 14.34 3.39
CA LYS A 571 6.61 13.83 2.13
C LYS A 571 5.09 13.89 2.12
N LEU A 572 4.49 13.86 0.93
CA LEU A 572 3.04 13.72 0.79
C LEU A 572 2.57 12.44 1.49
N ALA A 573 1.43 12.53 2.17
CA ALA A 573 0.78 11.39 2.80
C ALA A 573 0.06 10.53 1.74
N ASP A 574 0.86 9.96 0.83
CA ASP A 574 0.48 8.96 -0.15
C ASP A 574 0.79 7.58 0.43
N LEU A 575 -0.20 6.99 1.10
CA LEU A 575 -0.04 5.80 1.93
C LEU A 575 -1.03 4.72 1.53
N VAL A 576 -0.64 3.46 1.70
CA VAL A 576 -1.50 2.31 1.42
C VAL A 576 -1.58 1.42 2.64
N ILE A 577 -2.79 1.05 3.03
CA ILE A 577 -3.08 0.22 4.19
C ILE A 577 -3.43 -1.19 3.71
N TRP A 578 -2.82 -2.20 4.33
CA TRP A 578 -2.95 -3.59 3.94
C TRP A 578 -3.29 -4.45 5.15
N LYS A 579 -4.26 -5.36 4.99
CA LYS A 579 -4.31 -6.56 5.84
C LYS A 579 -3.08 -7.41 5.55
N PRO A 580 -2.35 -7.91 6.58
CA PRO A 580 -1.19 -8.79 6.36
C PRO A 580 -1.47 -9.98 5.43
N ALA A 581 -2.69 -10.54 5.51
CA ALA A 581 -3.12 -11.67 4.69
C ALA A 581 -3.27 -11.35 3.19
N PHE A 582 -3.43 -10.08 2.83
CA PHE A 582 -3.61 -9.60 1.45
C PHE A 582 -2.48 -8.68 0.95
N PHE A 583 -1.42 -8.55 1.75
CA PHE A 583 -0.28 -7.68 1.47
C PHE A 583 0.33 -7.96 0.08
N GLY A 584 0.47 -6.91 -0.72
CA GLY A 584 1.05 -6.99 -2.07
C GLY A 584 0.10 -7.48 -3.16
N VAL A 585 -1.18 -7.76 -2.83
CA VAL A 585 -2.20 -8.21 -3.80
C VAL A 585 -3.38 -7.24 -3.84
N LYS A 586 -4.07 -7.04 -2.69
CA LYS A 586 -5.25 -6.17 -2.58
C LYS A 586 -5.15 -5.33 -1.30
N PRO A 587 -5.00 -4.01 -1.40
CA PRO A 587 -4.99 -3.16 -0.22
C PRO A 587 -6.40 -3.02 0.37
N GLU A 588 -6.48 -2.59 1.62
CA GLU A 588 -7.74 -2.19 2.28
C GLU A 588 -8.15 -0.79 1.82
N MET A 589 -7.15 0.10 1.72
CA MET A 589 -7.36 1.54 1.55
C MET A 589 -6.14 2.19 0.94
N VAL A 590 -6.38 3.19 0.07
CA VAL A 590 -5.36 4.05 -0.53
C VAL A 590 -5.63 5.51 -0.14
N ILE A 591 -4.66 6.10 0.53
CA ILE A 591 -4.66 7.48 1.00
C ILE A 591 -3.81 8.30 0.02
N LYS A 592 -4.38 9.40 -0.49
CA LYS A 592 -3.71 10.36 -1.37
C LYS A 592 -3.74 11.73 -0.73
N GLY A 593 -2.56 12.32 -0.52
CA GLY A 593 -2.40 13.62 0.13
C GLY A 593 -3.17 13.72 1.45
N GLY A 594 -3.12 12.66 2.27
CA GLY A 594 -3.79 12.60 3.57
C GLY A 594 -5.28 12.31 3.56
N THR A 595 -5.91 12.14 2.39
CA THR A 595 -7.33 11.80 2.27
C THR A 595 -7.54 10.44 1.65
N ILE A 596 -8.60 9.73 2.01
CA ILE A 596 -8.91 8.43 1.42
C ILE A 596 -9.39 8.64 -0.02
N ALA A 597 -8.63 8.12 -0.99
CA ALA A 597 -8.95 8.19 -2.42
C ALA A 597 -9.69 6.94 -2.90
N TRP A 598 -9.30 5.76 -2.42
CA TRP A 598 -9.93 4.48 -2.72
C TRP A 598 -9.96 3.59 -1.47
N SER A 599 -11.00 2.78 -1.33
CA SER A 599 -11.14 1.84 -0.21
C SER A 599 -12.01 0.66 -0.61
N ASP A 600 -11.75 -0.50 0.02
CA ASP A 600 -12.69 -1.61 0.02
C ASP A 600 -13.97 -1.17 0.73
N MET A 601 -15.09 -1.32 0.02
CA MET A 601 -16.41 -0.93 0.47
C MET A 601 -17.46 -1.91 -0.05
N GLY A 602 -18.30 -2.37 0.87
CA GLY A 602 -19.45 -3.24 0.65
C GLY A 602 -20.61 -2.58 -0.07
N ASP A 603 -21.81 -3.09 0.16
CA ASP A 603 -23.05 -2.47 -0.32
C ASP A 603 -23.24 -1.06 0.28
N PRO A 604 -23.31 0.01 -0.55
CA PRO A 604 -23.53 1.37 -0.08
C PRO A 604 -24.86 1.59 0.64
N ASN A 605 -25.85 0.71 0.47
CA ASN A 605 -27.14 0.80 1.16
C ASN A 605 -27.19 0.01 2.48
N ALA A 606 -26.18 -0.81 2.77
CA ALA A 606 -26.18 -1.64 3.96
C ALA A 606 -26.03 -0.82 5.26
N SER A 607 -26.43 -1.42 6.37
CA SER A 607 -26.37 -0.84 7.72
C SER A 607 -24.94 -0.61 8.23
N ILE A 608 -23.95 -1.32 7.66
CA ILE A 608 -22.51 -1.23 7.95
C ILE A 608 -21.73 -1.36 6.63
N PRO A 609 -20.44 -0.98 6.55
CA PRO A 609 -19.73 -0.89 5.26
C PRO A 609 -19.12 -2.21 4.74
N THR A 610 -19.20 -3.29 5.51
CA THR A 610 -18.58 -4.60 5.24
C THR A 610 -19.45 -5.67 4.56
N PRO A 611 -20.80 -5.58 4.48
CA PRO A 611 -21.61 -6.53 3.75
C PRO A 611 -21.31 -6.53 2.26
N GLU A 612 -21.33 -7.72 1.68
CA GLU A 612 -21.05 -7.94 0.27
C GLU A 612 -22.07 -7.21 -0.65
N PRO A 613 -21.69 -6.88 -1.89
CA PRO A 613 -20.40 -7.16 -2.53
C PRO A 613 -19.33 -6.12 -2.18
N VAL A 614 -18.27 -6.57 -1.53
CA VAL A 614 -17.08 -5.76 -1.19
C VAL A 614 -16.23 -5.59 -2.43
N LYS A 615 -16.00 -4.34 -2.81
CA LYS A 615 -15.19 -3.95 -3.96
C LYS A 615 -14.32 -2.77 -3.56
N MET A 616 -13.16 -2.67 -4.20
CA MET A 616 -12.45 -1.40 -4.24
C MET A 616 -13.36 -0.35 -4.92
N ARG A 617 -13.57 0.79 -4.27
CA ARG A 617 -14.41 1.89 -4.77
C ARG A 617 -13.72 3.24 -4.61
N PRO A 618 -13.99 4.21 -5.51
CA PRO A 618 -13.51 5.58 -5.35
C PRO A 618 -14.20 6.24 -4.15
N MET A 619 -13.41 6.88 -3.30
CA MET A 619 -13.85 7.58 -2.10
C MET A 619 -13.86 9.10 -2.32
N PHE A 620 -14.23 9.88 -1.29
CA PHE A 620 -14.35 11.34 -1.41
C PHE A 620 -13.07 12.04 -1.90
N GLY A 621 -11.88 11.51 -1.59
CA GLY A 621 -10.60 12.03 -2.12
C GLY A 621 -10.43 11.87 -3.64
N ALA A 622 -11.24 11.05 -4.30
CA ALA A 622 -11.22 10.85 -5.74
C ALA A 622 -12.14 11.79 -6.54
N PHE A 623 -12.96 12.61 -5.88
CA PHE A 623 -14.00 13.39 -6.54
C PHE A 623 -13.74 14.90 -6.54
N GLY A 624 -14.12 15.53 -7.66
CA GLY A 624 -14.04 16.97 -7.84
C GLY A 624 -12.64 17.51 -7.55
N LYS A 625 -12.57 18.67 -6.89
CA LYS A 625 -11.30 19.34 -6.62
C LYS A 625 -10.46 18.68 -5.54
N ALA A 626 -11.02 17.75 -4.75
CA ALA A 626 -10.25 17.02 -3.74
C ALA A 626 -9.11 16.22 -4.39
N ALA A 627 -9.41 15.52 -5.49
CA ALA A 627 -8.43 14.77 -6.25
C ALA A 627 -7.26 15.64 -6.73
N SER A 628 -7.57 16.81 -7.28
CA SER A 628 -6.57 17.77 -7.75
C SER A 628 -5.74 18.36 -6.61
N SER A 629 -6.36 18.66 -5.46
CA SER A 629 -5.71 19.34 -4.33
C SER A 629 -4.74 18.42 -3.58
N ASN A 630 -4.98 17.10 -3.64
CA ASN A 630 -4.19 16.10 -2.94
C ASN A 630 -3.10 15.46 -3.83
N SER A 631 -2.92 15.94 -5.06
CA SER A 631 -2.05 15.31 -6.06
C SER A 631 -1.10 16.32 -6.71
N VAL A 632 -0.06 15.80 -7.38
CA VAL A 632 0.96 16.60 -8.07
C VAL A 632 1.10 16.19 -9.53
N ALA A 633 1.15 17.15 -10.44
CA ALA A 633 1.64 16.97 -11.80
C ALA A 633 3.12 17.37 -11.85
N PHE A 634 3.99 16.39 -12.06
CA PHE A 634 5.43 16.59 -12.20
C PHE A 634 5.76 17.02 -13.62
N VAL A 635 6.45 18.16 -13.75
CA VAL A 635 6.87 18.75 -15.03
C VAL A 635 8.36 19.10 -15.00
N SER A 636 8.95 19.49 -16.12
CA SER A 636 10.31 20.06 -16.10
C SER A 636 10.33 21.43 -15.40
N LYS A 637 11.50 21.82 -14.90
CA LYS A 637 11.71 23.18 -14.39
C LYS A 637 11.35 24.26 -15.42
N ALA A 638 11.67 24.05 -16.69
CA ALA A 638 11.35 25.01 -17.74
C ALA A 638 9.84 25.18 -17.98
N ALA A 639 9.06 24.11 -17.84
CA ALA A 639 7.61 24.19 -17.90
C ALA A 639 7.02 24.92 -16.68
N LEU A 640 7.51 24.61 -15.47
CA LEU A 640 7.09 25.33 -14.27
C LEU A 640 7.39 26.83 -14.37
N ASP A 641 8.61 27.19 -14.79
CA ASP A 641 9.03 28.59 -14.98
C ASP A 641 8.22 29.30 -16.08
N ALA A 642 7.73 28.56 -17.08
CA ALA A 642 6.84 29.08 -18.11
C ALA A 642 5.40 29.31 -17.61
N GLY A 643 5.03 28.87 -16.40
CA GLY A 643 3.68 29.02 -15.87
C GLY A 643 2.67 28.10 -16.53
N VAL A 644 3.05 26.85 -16.88
CA VAL A 644 2.14 25.89 -17.53
C VAL A 644 0.86 25.64 -16.72
N ARG A 645 0.93 25.73 -15.39
CA ARG A 645 -0.24 25.59 -14.51
C ARG A 645 -1.31 26.62 -14.85
N GLU A 646 -0.94 27.89 -14.90
CA GLU A 646 -1.84 29.01 -15.21
C GLU A 646 -2.27 28.98 -16.68
N GLN A 647 -1.33 28.72 -17.60
CA GLN A 647 -1.62 28.67 -19.04
C GLN A 647 -2.60 27.55 -19.41
N TYR A 648 -2.53 26.41 -18.73
CA TYR A 648 -3.39 25.26 -19.00
C TYR A 648 -4.61 25.21 -18.07
N GLY A 649 -4.69 26.09 -17.08
CA GLY A 649 -5.81 26.19 -16.15
C GLY A 649 -5.88 25.08 -15.11
N LEU A 650 -4.75 24.40 -14.83
CA LEU A 650 -4.66 23.24 -13.95
C LEU A 650 -4.99 23.60 -12.50
N LYS A 651 -5.75 22.75 -11.83
CA LYS A 651 -6.06 22.85 -10.39
C LYS A 651 -5.07 22.04 -9.57
N LYS A 652 -4.57 20.94 -10.11
CA LYS A 652 -3.54 20.13 -9.49
C LYS A 652 -2.29 20.96 -9.20
N ARG A 653 -1.62 20.63 -8.11
CA ARG A 653 -0.31 21.20 -7.79
C ARG A 653 0.66 20.80 -8.90
N VAL A 654 1.50 21.74 -9.35
CA VAL A 654 2.52 21.48 -10.38
C VAL A 654 3.89 21.68 -9.76
N GLU A 655 4.74 20.68 -9.83
CA GLU A 655 6.10 20.74 -9.29
C GLU A 655 7.13 20.32 -10.32
N ALA A 656 8.32 20.92 -10.23
CA ALA A 656 9.42 20.61 -11.12
C ALA A 656 10.21 19.39 -10.62
N VAL A 657 10.56 18.50 -11.55
CA VAL A 657 11.57 17.48 -11.28
C VAL A 657 12.97 18.09 -11.24
N SER A 658 13.88 17.46 -10.49
CA SER A 658 15.27 17.92 -10.37
C SER A 658 16.24 16.82 -9.92
N ASN A 659 17.53 17.12 -9.96
CA ASN A 659 18.64 16.33 -9.41
C ASN A 659 18.81 14.94 -10.04
N VAL A 660 18.57 14.81 -11.34
CA VAL A 660 18.61 13.51 -12.04
C VAL A 660 19.87 13.29 -12.88
N ARG A 661 20.59 14.35 -13.27
CA ARG A 661 21.73 14.23 -14.21
C ARG A 661 23.05 13.78 -13.59
N LYS A 662 23.10 13.67 -12.26
CA LYS A 662 24.30 13.24 -11.50
C LYS A 662 24.12 11.87 -10.84
N LEU A 663 22.98 11.23 -11.07
CA LEU A 663 22.67 9.94 -10.45
C LEU A 663 23.49 8.83 -11.12
N THR A 664 23.84 7.86 -10.30
CA THR A 664 24.47 6.61 -10.68
C THR A 664 23.70 5.45 -10.05
N LYS A 665 24.06 4.23 -10.44
CA LYS A 665 23.53 3.01 -9.81
C LYS A 665 23.68 3.02 -8.29
N LEU A 666 24.72 3.66 -7.75
CA LEU A 666 25.00 3.75 -6.32
C LEU A 666 23.94 4.54 -5.54
N ASP A 667 23.16 5.38 -6.23
CA ASP A 667 22.09 6.17 -5.62
C ASP A 667 20.79 5.36 -5.45
N MET A 668 20.69 4.19 -6.10
CA MET A 668 19.54 3.29 -6.01
C MET A 668 19.54 2.54 -4.68
N LYS A 669 18.63 2.92 -3.79
CA LYS A 669 18.55 2.42 -2.41
C LYS A 669 18.43 0.91 -2.40
N LEU A 670 19.40 0.27 -1.72
CA LEU A 670 19.52 -1.18 -1.52
C LEU A 670 19.65 -2.00 -2.82
N ASN A 671 19.86 -1.33 -3.96
CA ASN A 671 19.88 -1.87 -5.31
C ASN A 671 21.04 -1.26 -6.12
N ASP A 672 22.21 -1.16 -5.49
CA ASP A 672 23.42 -0.46 -5.94
C ASP A 672 24.49 -1.37 -6.55
N ALA A 673 24.21 -2.68 -6.67
CA ALA A 673 25.15 -3.65 -7.21
C ALA A 673 25.56 -3.34 -8.67
N LEU A 674 26.86 -3.47 -8.96
CA LEU A 674 27.48 -3.27 -10.26
C LEU A 674 28.32 -4.51 -10.66
N PRO A 675 27.68 -5.67 -10.86
CA PRO A 675 28.40 -6.87 -11.29
C PRO A 675 28.92 -6.68 -12.72
N HIS A 676 30.06 -7.31 -13.03
CA HIS A 676 30.48 -7.47 -14.41
C HIS A 676 29.61 -8.53 -15.08
N ILE A 677 28.63 -8.07 -15.86
CA ILE A 677 27.72 -8.93 -16.62
C ILE A 677 28.36 -9.30 -17.95
N THR A 678 28.45 -10.60 -18.24
CA THR A 678 28.82 -11.11 -19.56
C THR A 678 27.74 -12.08 -20.04
N VAL A 679 27.32 -11.90 -21.29
CA VAL A 679 26.62 -12.95 -22.03
C VAL A 679 27.73 -13.80 -22.65
N VAL A 680 27.98 -14.96 -22.07
CA VAL A 680 29.15 -15.80 -22.31
C VAL A 680 29.17 -16.33 -23.74
N ASP A 681 27.98 -16.50 -24.32
CA ASP A 681 27.81 -17.11 -25.62
C ASP A 681 26.54 -16.52 -26.30
N PRO A 682 26.70 -15.84 -27.45
CA PRO A 682 25.59 -15.26 -28.20
C PRO A 682 24.70 -16.30 -28.90
N GLU A 683 25.05 -17.59 -28.88
CA GLU A 683 24.19 -18.68 -29.37
C GLU A 683 23.41 -19.34 -28.23
N THR A 684 23.99 -19.47 -27.02
CA THR A 684 23.32 -20.12 -25.88
C THR A 684 22.67 -19.14 -24.90
N TYR A 685 22.88 -17.84 -25.07
CA TYR A 685 22.36 -16.76 -24.21
C TYR A 685 22.72 -16.89 -22.73
N THR A 686 23.77 -17.66 -22.40
CA THR A 686 24.19 -17.89 -21.03
C THR A 686 24.68 -16.58 -20.40
N VAL A 687 24.04 -16.15 -19.32
CA VAL A 687 24.42 -14.93 -18.58
C VAL A 687 25.25 -15.29 -17.36
N THR A 688 26.36 -14.59 -17.15
CA THR A 688 27.13 -14.62 -15.91
C THR A 688 27.22 -13.25 -15.26
N ALA A 689 27.23 -13.22 -13.93
CA ALA A 689 27.57 -12.05 -13.13
C ALA A 689 28.88 -12.36 -12.36
N ASP A 690 29.92 -11.55 -12.58
CA ASP A 690 31.23 -11.74 -11.94
C ASP A 690 31.83 -13.15 -12.16
N GLY A 691 31.53 -13.75 -13.32
CA GLY A 691 31.97 -15.10 -13.71
C GLY A 691 31.05 -16.24 -13.26
N GLU A 692 29.99 -15.97 -12.47
CA GLU A 692 29.03 -16.99 -12.02
C GLU A 692 27.78 -17.05 -12.90
N VAL A 693 27.41 -18.26 -13.34
CA VAL A 693 26.24 -18.50 -14.21
C VAL A 693 24.93 -18.33 -13.43
N LEU A 694 23.96 -17.64 -14.03
CA LEU A 694 22.62 -17.42 -13.45
C LEU A 694 21.58 -18.40 -14.06
N THR A 695 20.93 -19.27 -13.27
CA THR A 695 19.89 -20.25 -13.73
C THR A 695 18.66 -20.33 -12.80
N THR A 696 17.44 -20.68 -13.29
CA THR A 696 16.21 -20.89 -12.46
C THR A 696 15.11 -21.79 -13.09
N LEU A 697 14.09 -22.26 -12.30
CA LEU A 697 12.65 -22.64 -12.60
C LEU A 697 11.85 -23.00 -11.27
N PRO A 698 10.49 -23.24 -11.19
CA PRO A 698 9.33 -22.30 -11.06
C PRO A 698 8.35 -22.48 -9.81
N LEU A 699 7.17 -21.79 -9.78
CA LEU A 699 6.23 -21.43 -8.64
C LEU A 699 4.68 -21.38 -8.97
N SER A 700 3.85 -21.23 -7.90
CA SER A 700 2.61 -20.37 -7.65
C SER A 700 1.15 -20.66 -8.16
N ARG A 701 0.12 -20.63 -7.27
CA ARG A 701 -1.33 -20.79 -7.60
C ARG A 701 -2.44 -20.07 -6.75
N ASN A 702 -2.17 -19.30 -5.69
CA ASN A 702 -3.19 -19.08 -4.61
C ASN A 702 -4.05 -17.79 -4.59
N TYR A 703 -3.89 -16.77 -5.45
CA TYR A 703 -4.41 -15.42 -5.13
C TYR A 703 -5.44 -14.79 -6.08
N PHE A 704 -5.71 -15.36 -7.25
CA PHE A 704 -6.61 -14.74 -8.24
C PHE A 704 -8.01 -15.36 -8.30
N LEU A 705 -8.96 -14.59 -8.83
CA LEU A 705 -10.31 -15.06 -9.14
C LEU A 705 -10.44 -15.43 -10.63
N PHE A 706 -9.60 -14.84 -11.48
CA PHE A 706 -9.34 -15.23 -12.87
C PHE A 706 -7.85 -15.09 -13.14
#